data_AF-A0A1I7VA13-F1
#
_entry.id   AF-A0A1I7VA13-F1
#
_cell.length_a   1.000
_cell.length_b   1.000
_cell.length_c   1.000
_cell.angle_alpha   90.00
_cell.angle_beta   90.00
_cell.angle_gamma   90.00
#
_symmetry.space_group_name_H-M   'P 1'
#
loop_
_entity.id
_entity.type
_entity.pdbx_description
1 polymer ?
#
loop_
_entity_poly.entity_id
_entity_poly.type
_entity_poly.pdbx_seq_one_letter_code
_entity_poly.pdbx_strand_id
1 'polypeptide(L)'
;MLKLHAVLLITAFGTVAIFLTGQFASDYLSLIKYAKINESDVIPMLGIRRQNTCVTFQRLNNAMIEIDVKGHNIQLKRNKQNATKHLNVFVVLHSHVDPGWLYTFEEYYSTTDHSVRKILNNVVNSLRKHPKLRFIWSEISFLERWWSEANTTYRKYFKSLTDNGQLEISGGHWVMNDEATPYFWEVIENIIIGHQYVQEILNITPTTSWSVDPFGHGLMMPYLLMLSGINQMVIGRINSNIKNVLKQHHQLHFRWAQKWDPQFRWAPFVNTLPNVYYTVSDACGTNEMICCQFDVSRTSRSYCLERAHIDNTQQIALYGERMANQYRSLQTFYNSETILIAAGDDFLYSHPDDLEIVYRIYTALFKYINRNYDRFNMKRELRLVDLLTVTIENNFNNDLEMARRNLALCIHHDAITGTSKCHVMDDYMLRLRSALQTILKEQERLLNISNNTFTTMLQNSNCKSKSFPTMELIKLNISSSFVTVTHDGKQLTIQLVPLLEQSNLFELIYNDGSMETNFDFYFNQIDDYGGAYTMVSGLSFQNISNKGRLPAIIIKGPIYSSISQQLSPQLAYSITIINSTDDIARSLQIDVFTNVTSMPGYTFFMNLNSTIKNDDHFYTDINGMYLIQRKYDKRMKLEANIYPMITETMIEDDKLRCTILGAQSTGVTAKLGVFMLMIDREMYNDDGKGLGYYEASKSYPSHLKYRIIFEPKWLSRNDYVDKEIVEEKKSINDSLSMNMKNTIIYHSQLVQQILEELLYPVALFSSSDINSTDDNDLVSTLIDLPRLPDNIQLITIRYISQKTILISMRQLPYDCSVKLYCKSDTNMVQLNLKI
;
A
#
# COMPACT_ATOMS: atom_id res chain seq x y z
N MET A 1 11.24 -0.36 39.13
CA MET A 1 10.71 -1.70 38.80
C MET A 1 9.36 -1.53 38.10
N LEU A 2 9.14 -2.29 37.03
CA LEU A 2 7.86 -2.86 36.57
C LEU A 2 6.65 -1.93 36.39
N LYS A 3 6.43 -1.50 35.14
CA LYS A 3 5.17 -0.89 34.65
C LYS A 3 4.14 -1.99 34.35
N LEU A 4 2.91 -1.87 34.85
CA LEU A 4 1.77 -2.68 34.40
C LEU A 4 0.78 -1.81 33.61
N HIS A 5 0.05 -2.44 32.68
CA HIS A 5 -0.71 -1.78 31.61
C HIS A 5 -2.15 -2.34 31.56
N ALA A 6 -3.12 -1.67 32.18
CA ALA A 6 -4.51 -2.16 32.34
C ALA A 6 -5.52 -1.44 31.42
N VAL A 7 -6.57 -2.15 30.96
CA VAL A 7 -7.09 -1.99 29.59
C VAL A 7 -8.58 -2.39 29.46
N LEU A 8 -9.49 -1.61 28.83
CA LEU A 8 -10.99 -1.80 28.92
C LEU A 8 -11.83 -1.34 27.67
N LEU A 9 -12.89 -2.10 27.28
CA LEU A 9 -13.76 -2.18 26.05
C LEU A 9 -15.24 -1.64 26.28
N ILE A 10 -15.91 -0.74 25.49
CA ILE A 10 -17.36 -0.31 25.62
C ILE A 10 -18.15 0.06 24.29
N THR A 11 -19.46 -0.30 24.12
CA THR A 11 -20.40 0.03 22.96
C THR A 11 -21.56 1.03 23.25
N ALA A 12 -22.25 1.55 22.20
CA ALA A 12 -23.14 2.74 22.18
C ALA A 12 -24.66 2.54 21.85
N PHE A 13 -25.52 3.59 21.88
CA PHE A 13 -26.66 3.85 20.93
C PHE A 13 -27.47 5.20 21.09
N GLY A 14 -27.54 6.03 20.02
CA GLY A 14 -28.69 6.88 19.55
C GLY A 14 -28.97 8.29 20.15
N THR A 15 -29.63 9.29 19.48
CA THR A 15 -30.04 9.53 18.06
C THR A 15 -30.65 10.97 17.82
N VAL A 16 -30.58 11.54 16.58
CA VAL A 16 -31.48 12.60 15.92
C VAL A 16 -31.00 14.09 15.98
N ALA A 17 -31.23 15.05 15.03
CA ALA A 17 -31.38 15.16 13.54
C ALA A 17 -31.64 16.67 13.09
N ILE A 18 -32.06 16.92 11.82
CA ILE A 18 -32.59 18.21 11.21
C ILE A 18 -31.52 19.28 10.82
N PHE A 19 -31.69 20.17 9.81
CA PHE A 19 -31.81 20.03 8.32
C PHE A 19 -31.64 21.41 7.62
N LEU A 20 -31.22 21.48 6.33
CA LEU A 20 -31.65 22.45 5.27
C LEU A 20 -30.84 22.31 3.93
N THR A 21 -31.27 22.96 2.84
CA THR A 21 -31.09 22.50 1.43
C THR A 21 -30.35 23.43 0.43
N GLY A 22 -29.91 22.89 -0.73
CA GLY A 22 -29.49 23.68 -1.93
C GLY A 22 -29.01 22.88 -3.16
N GLN A 23 -29.62 23.10 -4.35
CA GLN A 23 -29.48 22.28 -5.59
C GLN A 23 -28.27 22.59 -6.53
N PHE A 24 -28.25 22.04 -7.77
CA PHE A 24 -27.19 21.90 -8.83
C PHE A 24 -26.38 20.56 -8.73
N ALA A 25 -26.66 19.50 -9.52
CA ALA A 25 -26.33 19.26 -10.96
C ALA A 25 -24.82 18.94 -11.19
N SER A 26 -24.37 17.67 -11.23
CA SER A 26 -24.43 16.64 -12.31
C SER A 26 -23.41 16.92 -13.46
N ASP A 27 -22.59 15.97 -13.96
CA ASP A 27 -22.59 14.50 -13.90
C ASP A 27 -21.17 13.89 -13.75
N TYR A 28 -20.98 12.90 -12.87
CA TYR A 28 -19.86 11.93 -12.87
C TYR A 28 -20.32 10.64 -12.15
N LEU A 29 -20.42 9.50 -12.86
CA LEU A 29 -21.17 8.33 -12.37
C LEU A 29 -20.43 7.00 -12.52
N SER A 30 -19.77 6.55 -11.44
CA SER A 30 -19.60 5.12 -11.10
C SER A 30 -18.97 4.87 -9.72
N LEU A 31 -18.15 5.80 -9.20
CA LEU A 31 -17.45 5.61 -7.90
C LEU A 31 -17.46 6.82 -6.95
N ILE A 32 -18.01 7.97 -7.35
CA ILE A 32 -18.31 9.09 -6.45
C ILE A 32 -19.80 9.41 -6.56
N LYS A 33 -20.58 9.12 -5.52
CA LYS A 33 -21.99 9.57 -5.43
C LYS A 33 -22.04 10.96 -4.82
N TYR A 34 -22.03 11.99 -5.66
CA TYR A 34 -22.42 13.34 -5.25
C TYR A 34 -23.93 13.42 -4.99
N ALA A 35 -24.35 13.08 -3.77
CA ALA A 35 -25.73 13.25 -3.33
C ALA A 35 -25.92 14.65 -2.73
N LYS A 36 -26.65 15.53 -3.44
CA LYS A 36 -27.27 16.69 -2.82
C LYS A 36 -28.57 16.24 -2.17
N ILE A 37 -28.57 16.16 -0.85
CA ILE A 37 -29.70 15.68 -0.06
C ILE A 37 -30.80 16.75 -0.07
N ASN A 38 -31.87 16.51 -0.83
CA ASN A 38 -33.15 17.15 -0.61
C ASN A 38 -33.95 16.30 0.40
N GLU A 39 -34.72 16.94 1.28
CA GLU A 39 -35.51 16.26 2.31
C GLU A 39 -36.54 15.26 1.76
N SER A 40 -36.95 15.42 0.50
CA SER A 40 -37.88 14.53 -0.21
C SER A 40 -37.34 13.14 -0.56
N ASP A 41 -36.01 12.94 -0.57
CA ASP A 41 -35.39 11.65 -0.91
C ASP A 41 -35.17 10.75 0.32
N VAL A 42 -35.57 11.23 1.50
CA VAL A 42 -35.53 10.47 2.75
C VAL A 42 -36.68 9.44 2.74
N ILE A 43 -36.31 8.17 2.51
CA ILE A 43 -37.20 6.99 2.33
C ILE A 43 -37.77 6.93 0.90
N PRO A 44 -37.53 5.84 0.12
CA PRO A 44 -37.32 4.47 0.58
C PRO A 44 -35.89 3.89 0.42
N MET A 45 -34.89 4.46 1.09
CA MET A 45 -33.65 3.70 1.37
C MET A 45 -33.86 2.48 2.30
N LEU A 46 -35.03 2.36 2.93
CA LEU A 46 -35.53 1.13 3.57
C LEU A 46 -35.76 -0.03 2.57
N GLY A 47 -35.56 0.20 1.27
CA GLY A 47 -35.69 -0.81 0.20
C GLY A 47 -34.46 -1.70 -0.02
N ILE A 48 -33.33 -1.52 0.70
CA ILE A 48 -32.20 -2.44 0.63
C ILE A 48 -32.59 -3.75 1.33
N ARG A 49 -33.13 -4.69 0.53
CA ARG A 49 -33.20 -6.11 0.93
C ARG A 49 -31.82 -6.57 1.41
N ARG A 50 -31.78 -7.42 2.44
CA ARG A 50 -30.58 -8.17 2.84
C ARG A 50 -30.13 -9.12 1.72
N GLN A 51 -29.55 -8.57 0.65
CA GLN A 51 -28.93 -9.35 -0.43
C GLN A 51 -27.54 -9.77 0.01
N ASN A 52 -27.41 -11.06 0.29
CA ASN A 52 -26.26 -11.77 0.87
C ASN A 52 -24.90 -11.09 0.63
N THR A 53 -24.33 -10.54 1.70
CA THR A 53 -22.94 -10.05 1.78
C THR A 53 -21.90 -11.16 1.63
N CYS A 54 -22.32 -12.42 1.77
CA CYS A 54 -21.53 -13.63 1.62
C CYS A 54 -21.18 -13.91 0.15
N VAL A 55 -19.95 -13.63 -0.27
CA VAL A 55 -19.49 -13.89 -1.64
C VAL A 55 -18.98 -15.33 -1.78
N THR A 56 -19.90 -16.27 -1.98
CA THR A 56 -19.54 -17.59 -2.51
C THR A 56 -19.23 -17.45 -4.00
N PHE A 57 -17.95 -17.27 -4.35
CA PHE A 57 -17.47 -17.18 -5.73
C PHE A 57 -17.99 -18.34 -6.60
N GLN A 58 -18.94 -18.04 -7.49
CA GLN A 58 -19.34 -18.97 -8.55
C GLN A 58 -18.24 -19.02 -9.62
N ARG A 59 -17.86 -20.24 -10.01
CA ARG A 59 -16.79 -20.49 -11.00
C ARG A 59 -17.18 -19.96 -12.37
N LEU A 60 -16.55 -18.87 -12.81
CA LEU A 60 -16.64 -18.40 -14.19
C LEU A 60 -15.65 -19.15 -15.08
N ASN A 61 -16.05 -20.34 -15.52
CA ASN A 61 -15.43 -21.01 -16.66
C ASN A 61 -15.64 -20.15 -17.92
N ASN A 62 -14.63 -19.39 -18.37
CA ASN A 62 -14.45 -19.05 -19.79
C ASN A 62 -13.06 -18.50 -20.10
N ALA A 63 -12.28 -19.29 -20.85
CA ALA A 63 -11.25 -18.89 -21.82
C ALA A 63 -10.35 -17.65 -21.57
N MET A 64 -9.97 -17.34 -20.34
CA MET A 64 -8.90 -16.36 -20.09
C MET A 64 -7.52 -16.88 -20.51
N ILE A 65 -6.58 -15.96 -20.78
CA ILE A 65 -5.15 -16.25 -20.65
C ILE A 65 -4.81 -15.95 -19.19
N GLU A 66 -5.08 -16.88 -18.29
CA GLU A 66 -4.57 -16.79 -16.93
C GLU A 66 -3.05 -16.88 -16.96
N ILE A 67 -2.36 -15.81 -16.54
CA ILE A 67 -0.99 -15.93 -16.06
C ILE A 67 -1.10 -16.54 -14.65
N ASP A 68 -1.32 -17.85 -14.62
CA ASP A 68 -1.57 -18.62 -13.40
C ASP A 68 -0.24 -18.86 -12.66
N VAL A 69 0.20 -17.83 -11.91
CA VAL A 69 1.42 -17.81 -11.09
C VAL A 69 1.26 -18.74 -9.87
N LYS A 70 1.16 -20.05 -10.10
CA LYS A 70 1.16 -21.10 -9.08
C LYS A 70 2.58 -21.33 -8.59
N GLY A 71 3.05 -20.38 -7.78
CA GLY A 71 4.48 -20.22 -7.48
C GLY A 71 5.23 -19.74 -8.72
N HIS A 72 6.49 -20.15 -8.87
CA HIS A 72 7.40 -19.62 -9.89
C HIS A 72 7.16 -20.15 -11.33
N ASN A 73 6.16 -21.00 -11.55
CA ASN A 73 5.84 -21.54 -12.87
C ASN A 73 4.82 -20.64 -13.59
N ILE A 74 5.13 -20.23 -14.82
CA ILE A 74 4.22 -19.49 -15.70
C ILE A 74 3.86 -20.35 -16.92
N GLN A 75 2.59 -20.37 -17.30
CA GLN A 75 2.13 -20.92 -18.56
C GLN A 75 1.53 -19.82 -19.43
N LEU A 76 2.09 -19.61 -20.62
CA LEU A 76 1.57 -18.67 -21.62
C LEU A 76 1.25 -19.42 -22.91
N LYS A 77 0.19 -19.01 -23.61
CA LYS A 77 -0.06 -19.51 -24.97
C LYS A 77 1.00 -18.92 -25.90
N ARG A 78 1.64 -19.77 -26.71
CA ARG A 78 2.70 -19.33 -27.65
C ARG A 78 2.07 -18.63 -28.84
N ASN A 79 2.15 -17.30 -28.86
CA ASN A 79 1.71 -16.51 -29.99
C ASN A 79 2.69 -16.71 -31.17
N LYS A 80 2.19 -16.87 -32.39
CA LYS A 80 2.98 -17.18 -33.60
C LYS A 80 3.00 -16.02 -34.61
N GLN A 81 3.09 -14.78 -34.14
CA GLN A 81 3.26 -13.64 -35.04
C GLN A 81 4.74 -13.46 -35.39
N ASN A 82 5.02 -13.31 -36.68
CA ASN A 82 6.33 -12.86 -37.14
C ASN A 82 6.49 -11.36 -36.83
N ALA A 83 7.74 -10.87 -36.71
CA ALA A 83 8.02 -9.46 -36.51
C ALA A 83 7.31 -8.59 -37.57
N THR A 84 6.56 -7.57 -37.13
CA THR A 84 5.71 -6.78 -38.03
C THR A 84 6.56 -5.98 -39.00
N LYS A 85 6.12 -5.93 -40.27
CA LYS A 85 6.87 -5.33 -41.38
C LYS A 85 7.22 -3.87 -41.07
N HIS A 86 6.24 -3.12 -40.58
CA HIS A 86 6.41 -1.75 -40.11
C HIS A 86 6.70 -1.69 -38.60
N LEU A 87 7.37 -0.62 -38.16
CA LEU A 87 7.65 -0.31 -36.75
C LEU A 87 7.62 1.20 -36.48
N ASN A 88 6.62 1.66 -35.73
CA ASN A 88 6.65 2.96 -35.07
C ASN A 88 7.46 2.85 -33.78
N VAL A 89 8.25 3.88 -33.47
CA VAL A 89 8.93 3.96 -32.17
C VAL A 89 8.81 5.35 -31.59
N PHE A 90 8.39 5.39 -30.34
CA PHE A 90 8.31 6.61 -29.55
C PHE A 90 9.38 6.58 -28.48
N VAL A 91 10.23 7.60 -28.50
CA VAL A 91 11.26 7.80 -27.48
C VAL A 91 10.74 8.85 -26.51
N VAL A 92 10.64 8.47 -25.25
CA VAL A 92 10.04 9.24 -24.16
C VAL A 92 11.18 9.75 -23.29
N LEU A 93 11.38 11.07 -23.28
CA LEU A 93 12.37 11.68 -22.39
C LEU A 93 11.79 11.82 -20.98
N HIS A 94 12.53 11.36 -19.98
CA HIS A 94 12.12 11.41 -18.57
C HIS A 94 13.34 11.70 -17.67
N SER A 95 13.09 12.18 -16.47
CA SER A 95 14.06 12.09 -15.37
C SER A 95 13.35 11.45 -14.20
N HIS A 96 13.92 10.37 -13.68
CA HIS A 96 13.51 9.87 -12.37
C HIS A 96 14.09 10.82 -11.30
N VAL A 97 13.32 11.20 -10.28
CA VAL A 97 13.74 12.18 -9.27
C VAL A 97 13.20 11.81 -7.89
N ASP A 98 13.96 11.04 -7.14
CA ASP A 98 13.57 10.49 -5.84
C ASP A 98 13.26 11.59 -4.81
N PRO A 99 12.03 11.64 -4.24
CA PRO A 99 11.64 12.58 -3.17
C PRO A 99 12.28 12.26 -1.80
N GLY A 100 13.52 11.76 -1.81
CA GLY A 100 14.33 11.31 -0.67
C GLY A 100 14.85 9.88 -0.88
N TRP A 101 16.18 9.73 -0.94
CA TRP A 101 16.86 8.44 -1.15
C TRP A 101 18.31 8.48 -0.62
N LEU A 102 19.27 8.97 -1.42
CA LEU A 102 20.66 9.21 -0.98
C LEU A 102 20.85 10.58 -0.32
N TYR A 103 19.92 11.50 -0.58
CA TYR A 103 19.82 12.84 0.00
C TYR A 103 18.37 13.11 0.38
N THR A 104 18.11 14.15 1.19
CA THR A 104 16.75 14.59 1.52
C THR A 104 16.06 15.27 0.33
N PHE A 105 14.73 15.43 0.41
CA PHE A 105 13.93 16.14 -0.59
C PHE A 105 14.47 17.55 -0.91
N GLU A 106 14.78 18.36 0.10
CA GLU A 106 15.28 19.74 -0.11
C GLU A 106 16.71 19.78 -0.66
N GLU A 107 17.54 18.77 -0.34
CA GLU A 107 18.89 18.64 -0.88
C GLU A 107 18.86 18.27 -2.37
N TYR A 108 18.07 17.25 -2.77
CA TYR A 108 17.86 16.93 -4.19
C TYR A 108 17.26 18.11 -4.97
N TYR A 109 16.36 18.88 -4.36
CA TYR A 109 15.86 20.12 -4.97
C TYR A 109 16.99 21.14 -5.19
N SER A 110 17.86 21.34 -4.20
CA SER A 110 18.75 22.51 -4.09
C SER A 110 20.23 22.30 -4.48
N THR A 111 20.69 21.06 -4.60
CA THR A 111 22.10 20.64 -4.79
C THR A 111 22.85 21.34 -5.95
N THR A 112 24.18 21.37 -5.90
CA THR A 112 25.03 21.88 -6.99
C THR A 112 24.92 21.01 -8.24
N ASP A 113 24.87 19.70 -8.09
CA ASP A 113 24.90 18.74 -9.18
C ASP A 113 23.67 17.82 -9.05
N HIS A 114 23.07 17.43 -10.18
CA HIS A 114 21.82 16.65 -10.22
C HIS A 114 20.58 17.32 -9.58
N SER A 115 20.57 18.65 -9.43
CA SER A 115 19.43 19.38 -8.83
C SER A 115 18.14 19.33 -9.65
N VAL A 116 17.05 18.91 -9.00
CA VAL A 116 15.70 18.86 -9.57
C VAL A 116 15.21 20.23 -10.05
N ARG A 117 15.54 21.31 -9.30
CA ARG A 117 15.26 22.69 -9.72
C ARG A 117 15.98 23.07 -11.02
N LYS A 118 17.18 22.56 -11.27
CA LYS A 118 17.88 22.76 -12.55
C LYS A 118 17.20 21.97 -13.68
N ILE A 119 16.84 20.71 -13.43
CA ILE A 119 16.14 19.85 -14.40
C ILE A 119 14.86 20.53 -14.90
N LEU A 120 13.97 20.97 -14.01
CA LEU A 120 12.73 21.65 -14.37
C LEU A 120 12.95 22.95 -15.18
N ASN A 121 13.93 23.76 -14.78
CA ASN A 121 14.32 24.95 -15.53
C ASN A 121 14.88 24.61 -16.92
N ASN A 122 15.67 23.55 -17.06
CA ASN A 122 16.24 23.09 -18.33
C ASN A 122 15.16 22.53 -19.26
N VAL A 123 14.23 21.72 -18.74
CA VAL A 123 13.07 21.17 -19.47
C VAL A 123 12.21 22.28 -20.04
N VAL A 124 11.78 23.24 -19.21
CA VAL A 124 10.97 24.39 -19.67
C VAL A 124 11.70 25.21 -20.73
N ASN A 125 13.01 25.47 -20.56
CA ASN A 125 13.77 26.25 -21.55
C ASN A 125 14.02 25.49 -22.86
N SER A 126 14.25 24.18 -22.81
CA SER A 126 14.60 23.38 -24.00
C SER A 126 13.37 23.03 -24.84
N LEU A 127 12.25 22.66 -24.22
CA LEU A 127 10.99 22.42 -24.93
C LEU A 127 10.52 23.71 -25.65
N ARG A 128 10.63 24.88 -25.03
CA ARG A 128 10.30 26.17 -25.67
C ARG A 128 11.12 26.48 -26.92
N LYS A 129 12.39 26.09 -26.96
CA LYS A 129 13.27 26.29 -28.13
C LYS A 129 12.98 25.28 -29.24
N HIS A 130 12.54 24.08 -28.88
CA HIS A 130 12.50 22.92 -29.78
C HIS A 130 11.10 22.30 -29.84
N PRO A 131 10.17 22.81 -30.68
CA PRO A 131 8.77 22.37 -30.78
C PRO A 131 8.51 20.86 -31.03
N LYS A 132 9.56 20.09 -31.32
CA LYS A 132 9.52 18.63 -31.54
C LYS A 132 10.06 17.80 -30.38
N LEU A 133 10.71 18.43 -29.40
CA LEU A 133 11.14 17.78 -28.17
C LEU A 133 9.89 17.41 -27.34
N ARG A 134 9.94 16.32 -26.56
CA ARG A 134 8.85 15.83 -25.70
C ARG A 134 9.44 15.32 -24.40
N PHE A 135 8.71 15.49 -23.29
CA PHE A 135 9.17 15.12 -21.95
C PHE A 135 7.98 14.71 -21.06
N ILE A 136 8.18 13.77 -20.14
CA ILE A 136 7.21 13.41 -19.10
C ILE A 136 7.71 13.84 -17.71
N TRP A 137 6.79 14.23 -16.83
CA TRP A 137 7.07 14.52 -15.42
C TRP A 137 6.13 13.73 -14.52
N SER A 138 6.65 13.14 -13.44
CA SER A 138 5.88 12.24 -12.56
C SER A 138 5.68 12.79 -11.16
N GLU A 139 6.75 13.24 -10.50
CA GLU A 139 6.76 13.56 -9.06
C GLU A 139 6.19 14.96 -8.80
N ILE A 140 4.91 15.02 -8.41
CA ILE A 140 4.20 16.29 -8.21
C ILE A 140 4.69 17.04 -6.97
N SER A 141 5.21 16.35 -5.96
CA SER A 141 5.91 16.95 -4.81
C SER A 141 7.02 17.93 -5.25
N PHE A 142 7.90 17.51 -6.15
CA PHE A 142 8.94 18.39 -6.71
C PHE A 142 8.39 19.46 -7.65
N LEU A 143 7.31 19.18 -8.38
CA LEU A 143 6.66 20.20 -9.22
C LEU A 143 6.05 21.33 -8.37
N GLU A 144 5.39 21.01 -7.26
CA GLU A 144 4.86 21.98 -6.30
C GLU A 144 5.98 22.83 -5.70
N ARG A 145 7.04 22.15 -5.23
CA ARG A 145 8.22 22.79 -4.65
C ARG A 145 8.88 23.77 -5.62
N TRP A 146 9.01 23.41 -6.90
CA TRP A 146 9.49 24.31 -7.96
C TRP A 146 8.51 25.43 -8.30
N TRP A 147 7.22 25.09 -8.45
CA TRP A 147 6.18 26.04 -8.84
C TRP A 147 6.07 27.17 -7.82
N SER A 148 6.24 26.88 -6.53
CA SER A 148 6.26 27.87 -5.44
C SER A 148 7.31 28.97 -5.68
N GLU A 149 8.53 28.63 -6.09
CA GLU A 149 9.62 29.56 -6.43
C GLU A 149 9.51 30.14 -7.85
N ALA A 150 8.93 29.40 -8.79
CA ALA A 150 8.88 29.77 -10.20
C ALA A 150 8.11 31.08 -10.42
N ASN A 151 8.73 32.04 -11.12
CA ASN A 151 8.06 33.30 -11.44
C ASN A 151 6.91 33.10 -12.43
N THR A 152 6.00 34.08 -12.51
CA THR A 152 4.79 34.03 -13.35
C THR A 152 5.07 33.77 -14.83
N THR A 153 6.25 34.14 -15.33
CA THR A 153 6.70 33.87 -16.70
C THR A 153 7.05 32.39 -16.89
N TYR A 154 7.81 31.76 -15.99
CA TYR A 154 8.10 30.32 -16.04
C TYR A 154 6.86 29.46 -15.80
N ARG A 155 5.96 29.84 -14.87
CA ARG A 155 4.66 29.16 -14.67
C ARG A 155 3.81 29.16 -15.95
N LYS A 156 3.69 30.32 -16.62
CA LYS A 156 3.01 30.44 -17.92
C LYS A 156 3.67 29.60 -19.02
N TYR A 157 5.00 29.51 -19.04
CA TYR A 157 5.71 28.65 -19.99
C TYR A 157 5.46 27.17 -19.74
N PHE A 158 5.58 26.71 -18.49
CA PHE A 158 5.29 25.32 -18.12
C PHE A 158 3.86 24.94 -18.55
N LYS A 159 2.87 25.76 -18.18
CA LYS A 159 1.47 25.54 -18.58
C LYS A 159 1.30 25.54 -20.10
N SER A 160 1.90 26.48 -20.82
CA SER A 160 1.83 26.49 -22.29
C SER A 160 2.45 25.23 -22.92
N LEU A 161 3.49 24.63 -22.33
CA LEU A 161 4.09 23.38 -22.78
C LEU A 161 3.23 22.15 -22.47
N THR A 162 2.43 22.17 -21.41
CA THR A 162 1.43 21.12 -21.15
C THR A 162 0.20 21.30 -22.06
N ASP A 163 -0.29 22.53 -22.22
CA ASP A 163 -1.43 22.86 -23.09
C ASP A 163 -1.18 22.46 -24.56
N ASN A 164 0.07 22.56 -25.04
CA ASN A 164 0.44 22.22 -26.43
C ASN A 164 1.01 20.80 -26.60
N GLY A 165 0.93 19.96 -25.57
CA GLY A 165 1.39 18.57 -25.64
C GLY A 165 2.88 18.43 -25.94
N GLN A 166 3.72 19.23 -25.26
CA GLN A 166 5.18 19.06 -25.23
C GLN A 166 5.71 18.49 -23.92
N LEU A 167 5.02 18.81 -22.82
CA LEU A 167 5.26 18.28 -21.48
C LEU A 167 4.00 17.54 -21.03
N GLU A 168 4.15 16.32 -20.53
CA GLU A 168 3.04 15.51 -19.99
C GLU A 168 3.25 15.28 -18.49
N ILE A 169 2.16 15.28 -17.75
CA ILE A 169 2.13 14.81 -16.36
C ILE A 169 1.71 13.34 -16.36
N SER A 170 2.62 12.43 -16.00
CA SER A 170 2.36 11.00 -15.93
C SER A 170 2.15 10.55 -14.49
N GLY A 171 1.10 9.78 -14.22
CA GLY A 171 0.68 9.37 -12.88
C GLY A 171 0.02 10.53 -12.12
N GLY A 172 0.75 11.62 -11.93
CA GLY A 172 0.30 12.85 -11.28
C GLY A 172 -0.05 12.71 -9.81
N HIS A 173 0.24 11.56 -9.19
CA HIS A 173 0.30 11.40 -7.73
C HIS A 173 1.48 12.19 -7.12
N TRP A 174 1.41 12.47 -5.82
CA TRP A 174 2.40 13.30 -5.12
C TRP A 174 3.83 12.73 -5.17
N VAL A 175 3.96 11.40 -5.07
CA VAL A 175 5.19 10.63 -5.32
C VAL A 175 4.89 9.33 -6.06
N MET A 176 5.90 8.79 -6.77
CA MET A 176 5.91 7.39 -7.20
C MET A 176 6.03 6.49 -5.95
N ASN A 177 4.89 6.04 -5.43
CA ASN A 177 4.81 5.28 -4.18
C ASN A 177 5.31 3.83 -4.35
N ASP A 178 5.73 3.21 -3.24
CA ASP A 178 5.90 1.75 -3.20
C ASP A 178 4.56 1.03 -3.45
N GLU A 179 4.62 -0.19 -3.98
CA GLU A 179 3.47 -1.05 -4.23
C GLU A 179 3.39 -2.24 -3.26
N ALA A 180 4.43 -2.51 -2.45
CA ALA A 180 4.52 -3.66 -1.57
C ALA A 180 4.10 -3.40 -0.11
N THR A 181 4.38 -2.21 0.44
CA THR A 181 4.21 -1.89 1.87
C THR A 181 3.09 -0.89 2.21
N PRO A 182 2.68 0.09 1.37
CA PRO A 182 1.57 0.98 1.73
C PRO A 182 0.23 0.26 1.82
N TYR A 183 -0.64 0.77 2.68
CA TYR A 183 -2.04 0.39 2.80
C TYR A 183 -2.90 1.29 1.91
N PHE A 184 -3.97 0.74 1.30
CA PHE A 184 -4.59 1.33 0.11
C PHE A 184 -5.10 2.78 0.25
N TRP A 185 -5.49 3.24 1.45
CA TRP A 185 -5.97 4.62 1.61
C TRP A 185 -4.85 5.66 1.55
N GLU A 186 -3.62 5.29 1.94
CA GLU A 186 -2.44 6.16 1.88
C GLU A 186 -2.11 6.48 0.41
N VAL A 187 -2.20 5.46 -0.44
CA VAL A 187 -2.06 5.58 -1.90
C VAL A 187 -3.22 6.37 -2.53
N ILE A 188 -4.44 6.22 -2.02
CA ILE A 188 -5.58 7.06 -2.43
C ILE A 188 -5.31 8.54 -2.09
N GLU A 189 -4.82 8.86 -0.89
CA GLU A 189 -4.48 10.24 -0.54
C GLU A 189 -3.28 10.76 -1.36
N ASN A 190 -2.24 9.95 -1.63
CA ASN A 190 -1.14 10.28 -2.55
C ASN A 190 -1.63 10.67 -3.97
N ILE A 191 -2.58 9.89 -4.51
CA ILE A 191 -3.24 10.19 -5.78
C ILE A 191 -4.05 11.49 -5.68
N ILE A 192 -4.90 11.64 -4.65
CA ILE A 192 -5.75 12.82 -4.47
C ILE A 192 -4.94 14.11 -4.36
N ILE A 193 -3.87 14.14 -3.55
CA ILE A 193 -3.06 15.34 -3.31
C ILE A 193 -2.38 15.78 -4.60
N GLY A 194 -1.75 14.86 -5.33
CA GLY A 194 -1.10 15.17 -6.60
C GLY A 194 -2.11 15.59 -7.68
N HIS A 195 -3.21 14.85 -7.85
CA HIS A 195 -4.25 15.17 -8.85
C HIS A 195 -4.92 16.52 -8.55
N GLN A 196 -5.19 16.84 -7.29
CA GLN A 196 -5.72 18.15 -6.89
C GLN A 196 -4.77 19.28 -7.26
N TYR A 197 -3.47 19.11 -6.97
CA TYR A 197 -2.48 20.13 -7.27
C TYR A 197 -2.32 20.36 -8.79
N VAL A 198 -2.16 19.29 -9.56
CA VAL A 198 -2.08 19.34 -11.04
C VAL A 198 -3.33 19.99 -11.65
N GLN A 199 -4.51 19.67 -11.12
CA GLN A 199 -5.77 20.26 -11.57
C GLN A 199 -5.86 21.77 -11.25
N GLU A 200 -5.41 22.21 -10.07
CA GLU A 200 -5.39 23.63 -9.70
C GLU A 200 -4.40 24.43 -10.59
N ILE A 201 -3.14 24.00 -10.68
CA ILE A 201 -2.11 24.81 -11.36
C ILE A 201 -2.09 24.65 -12.89
N LEU A 202 -2.37 23.46 -13.42
CA LEU A 202 -2.25 23.15 -14.86
C LEU A 202 -3.59 22.95 -15.55
N ASN A 203 -4.66 22.56 -14.83
CA ASN A 203 -5.97 22.23 -15.41
C ASN A 203 -5.98 20.94 -16.26
N ILE A 204 -5.37 19.87 -15.71
CA ILE A 204 -5.13 18.60 -16.39
C ILE A 204 -5.52 17.44 -15.45
N THR A 205 -6.23 16.44 -15.99
CA THR A 205 -6.40 15.12 -15.36
C THR A 205 -5.44 14.13 -16.02
N PRO A 206 -4.50 13.49 -15.29
CA PRO A 206 -3.63 12.47 -15.85
C PRO A 206 -4.42 11.25 -16.32
N THR A 207 -4.05 10.68 -17.48
CA THR A 207 -4.67 9.47 -18.05
C THR A 207 -3.67 8.30 -18.21
N THR A 208 -2.41 8.55 -17.83
CA THR A 208 -1.22 7.73 -18.04
C THR A 208 -0.47 7.58 -16.70
N SER A 209 0.40 6.58 -16.56
CA SER A 209 1.24 6.40 -15.37
C SER A 209 2.59 5.79 -15.71
N TRP A 210 3.61 6.19 -14.97
CA TRP A 210 5.00 5.77 -15.09
C TRP A 210 5.49 5.28 -13.72
N SER A 211 5.34 3.97 -13.44
CA SER A 211 5.78 3.33 -12.19
C SER A 211 6.98 2.44 -12.49
N VAL A 212 8.17 3.04 -12.62
CA VAL A 212 9.35 2.33 -13.16
C VAL A 212 10.30 1.79 -12.09
N ASP A 213 10.28 2.33 -10.88
CA ASP A 213 11.25 1.99 -9.82
C ASP A 213 10.73 1.13 -8.64
N PRO A 214 9.45 1.17 -8.21
CA PRO A 214 8.97 0.34 -7.09
C PRO A 214 9.36 -1.15 -7.21
N PHE A 215 9.76 -1.77 -6.10
CA PHE A 215 10.54 -3.01 -6.07
C PHE A 215 9.71 -4.29 -6.28
N GLY A 216 8.91 -4.28 -7.34
CA GLY A 216 7.78 -5.17 -7.57
C GLY A 216 6.51 -4.35 -7.73
N HIS A 217 5.56 -4.87 -8.51
CA HIS A 217 4.29 -4.19 -8.78
C HIS A 217 3.11 -5.01 -8.24
N GLY A 218 2.16 -4.32 -7.60
CA GLY A 218 1.03 -4.89 -6.88
C GLY A 218 -0.29 -4.78 -7.65
N LEU A 219 -1.26 -5.65 -7.33
CA LEU A 219 -2.59 -5.60 -7.96
C LEU A 219 -3.42 -4.37 -7.53
N MET A 220 -3.03 -3.66 -6.47
CA MET A 220 -3.67 -2.42 -6.02
C MET A 220 -3.58 -1.30 -7.06
N MET A 221 -2.37 -0.99 -7.55
CA MET A 221 -2.14 0.15 -8.45
C MET A 221 -2.99 0.12 -9.73
N PRO A 222 -3.04 -0.97 -10.53
CA PRO A 222 -3.87 -1.01 -11.72
C PRO A 222 -5.38 -0.87 -11.44
N TYR A 223 -5.85 -1.18 -10.23
CA TYR A 223 -7.23 -0.87 -9.82
C TYR A 223 -7.37 0.62 -9.49
N LEU A 224 -6.59 1.15 -8.56
CA LEU A 224 -6.70 2.54 -8.09
C LEU A 224 -6.47 3.56 -9.20
N LEU A 225 -5.52 3.32 -10.10
CA LEU A 225 -5.25 4.17 -11.26
C LEU A 225 -6.42 4.17 -12.25
N MET A 226 -7.05 3.03 -12.51
CA MET A 226 -8.28 2.99 -13.31
C MET A 226 -9.45 3.72 -12.62
N LEU A 227 -9.47 3.83 -11.28
CA LEU A 227 -10.47 4.64 -10.57
C LEU A 227 -10.22 6.15 -10.73
N SER A 228 -8.95 6.59 -10.84
CA SER A 228 -8.58 7.99 -11.04
C SER A 228 -8.53 8.42 -12.52
N GLY A 229 -8.97 7.57 -13.45
CA GLY A 229 -9.04 7.86 -14.89
C GLY A 229 -7.81 7.41 -15.70
N ILE A 230 -6.79 6.88 -15.04
CA ILE A 230 -5.55 6.42 -15.67
C ILE A 230 -5.75 5.00 -16.24
N ASN A 231 -5.70 4.90 -17.57
CA ASN A 231 -5.99 3.67 -18.30
C ASN A 231 -4.75 3.01 -18.96
N GLN A 232 -3.61 3.69 -18.90
CA GLN A 232 -2.33 3.23 -19.45
C GLN A 232 -1.23 3.35 -18.39
N MET A 233 -0.39 2.31 -18.26
CA MET A 233 0.73 2.25 -17.32
C MET A 233 2.00 1.77 -18.01
N VAL A 234 3.14 2.37 -17.67
CA VAL A 234 4.47 1.82 -17.90
C VAL A 234 5.01 1.29 -16.57
N ILE A 235 5.50 0.05 -16.56
CA ILE A 235 6.09 -0.58 -15.36
C ILE A 235 7.51 -1.08 -15.59
N GLY A 236 8.33 -1.01 -14.56
CA GLY A 236 9.76 -1.37 -14.60
C GLY A 236 10.06 -2.71 -13.94
N ARG A 237 10.23 -2.74 -12.62
CA ARG A 237 10.84 -3.85 -11.88
C ARG A 237 9.89 -5.03 -11.62
N ILE A 238 9.69 -5.88 -12.63
CA ILE A 238 9.17 -7.25 -12.43
C ILE A 238 10.31 -8.28 -12.42
N ASN A 239 10.09 -9.41 -11.72
CA ASN A 239 11.03 -10.53 -11.63
C ASN A 239 11.57 -10.97 -13.00
N SER A 240 12.90 -11.16 -13.10
CA SER A 240 13.60 -11.41 -14.37
C SER A 240 13.15 -12.69 -15.09
N ASN A 241 12.73 -13.74 -14.37
CA ASN A 241 12.22 -14.96 -14.99
C ASN A 241 10.84 -14.70 -15.62
N ILE A 242 9.98 -13.95 -14.93
CA ILE A 242 8.68 -13.50 -15.46
C ILE A 242 8.91 -12.64 -16.71
N LYS A 243 9.81 -11.64 -16.63
CA LYS A 243 10.15 -10.77 -17.77
C LYS A 243 10.68 -11.56 -18.97
N ASN A 244 11.56 -12.54 -18.74
CA ASN A 244 12.10 -13.39 -19.80
C ASN A 244 11.04 -14.31 -20.45
N VAL A 245 10.09 -14.84 -19.67
CA VAL A 245 8.97 -15.64 -20.21
C VAL A 245 8.01 -14.75 -21.02
N LEU A 246 7.69 -13.54 -20.55
CA LEU A 246 6.90 -12.56 -21.31
C LEU A 246 7.60 -12.15 -22.62
N LYS A 247 8.92 -11.90 -22.61
CA LYS A 247 9.74 -11.66 -23.81
C LYS A 247 9.60 -12.79 -24.84
N GLN A 248 9.77 -14.04 -24.39
CA GLN A 248 9.68 -15.25 -25.25
C GLN A 248 8.29 -15.47 -25.88
N HIS A 249 7.25 -14.85 -25.33
CA HIS A 249 5.86 -14.95 -25.79
C HIS A 249 5.34 -13.67 -26.47
N HIS A 250 6.18 -12.64 -26.65
CA HIS A 250 5.83 -11.32 -27.20
C HIS A 250 4.80 -10.55 -26.35
N GLN A 251 4.80 -10.77 -25.02
CA GLN A 251 3.73 -10.37 -24.09
C GLN A 251 4.18 -9.37 -23.01
N LEU A 252 5.22 -8.55 -23.27
CA LEU A 252 5.51 -7.38 -22.40
C LEU A 252 4.43 -6.27 -22.45
N HIS A 253 3.48 -6.36 -23.38
CA HIS A 253 2.23 -5.58 -23.37
C HIS A 253 1.05 -6.50 -22.99
N PHE A 254 0.24 -6.11 -22.01
CA PHE A 254 -0.95 -6.84 -21.57
C PHE A 254 -2.02 -5.92 -20.95
N ARG A 255 -3.23 -6.42 -20.73
CA ARG A 255 -4.22 -5.75 -19.87
C ARG A 255 -4.20 -6.37 -18.48
N TRP A 256 -3.97 -5.57 -17.44
CA TRP A 256 -3.75 -6.11 -16.10
C TRP A 256 -5.08 -6.25 -15.34
N ALA A 257 -5.71 -7.42 -15.52
CA ALA A 257 -7.01 -7.72 -14.95
C ALA A 257 -6.95 -7.93 -13.42
N GLN A 258 -7.98 -7.43 -12.73
CA GLN A 258 -8.25 -7.85 -11.35
C GLN A 258 -8.90 -9.23 -11.33
N LYS A 259 -8.47 -10.10 -10.42
CA LYS A 259 -8.94 -11.50 -10.39
C LYS A 259 -10.46 -11.66 -10.16
N TRP A 260 -11.13 -10.66 -9.60
CA TRP A 260 -12.60 -10.61 -9.39
C TRP A 260 -13.32 -9.74 -10.43
N ASP A 261 -12.61 -9.22 -11.44
CA ASP A 261 -13.16 -8.48 -12.57
C ASP A 261 -13.03 -9.29 -13.88
N PRO A 262 -13.90 -10.30 -14.09
CA PRO A 262 -13.94 -11.11 -15.30
C PRO A 262 -14.40 -10.32 -16.54
N GLN A 263 -14.72 -9.03 -16.40
CA GLN A 263 -15.19 -8.15 -17.48
C GLN A 263 -14.14 -7.12 -17.91
N PHE A 264 -12.95 -7.12 -17.30
CA PHE A 264 -11.84 -6.22 -17.63
C PHE A 264 -12.22 -4.72 -17.59
N ARG A 265 -13.14 -4.35 -16.67
CA ARG A 265 -13.57 -2.97 -16.40
C ARG A 265 -12.44 -2.13 -15.80
N TRP A 266 -11.71 -2.72 -14.86
CA TRP A 266 -10.63 -2.10 -14.07
C TRP A 266 -9.26 -2.69 -14.45
N ALA A 267 -9.07 -2.93 -15.75
CA ALA A 267 -7.88 -3.55 -16.31
C ALA A 267 -7.14 -2.59 -17.26
N PRO A 268 -6.17 -1.79 -16.77
CA PRO A 268 -5.44 -0.85 -17.61
C PRO A 268 -4.56 -1.58 -18.62
N PHE A 269 -4.17 -0.89 -19.68
CA PHE A 269 -3.14 -1.37 -20.59
C PHE A 269 -1.76 -1.13 -20.00
N VAL A 270 -0.98 -2.19 -19.84
CA VAL A 270 0.34 -2.16 -19.20
C VAL A 270 1.42 -2.45 -20.20
N ASN A 271 2.44 -1.61 -20.20
CA ASN A 271 3.69 -1.78 -20.92
C ASN A 271 4.83 -2.04 -19.91
N THR A 272 5.38 -3.25 -19.92
CA THR A 272 6.60 -3.55 -19.16
C THR A 272 7.84 -3.15 -19.95
N LEU A 273 8.70 -2.33 -19.34
CA LEU A 273 10.01 -1.97 -19.91
C LEU A 273 10.87 -3.23 -20.14
N PRO A 274 11.71 -3.27 -21.19
CA PRO A 274 12.28 -4.53 -21.67
C PRO A 274 13.36 -5.11 -20.76
N ASN A 275 14.17 -4.29 -20.09
CA ASN A 275 15.23 -4.76 -19.19
C ASN A 275 14.93 -4.34 -17.74
N VAL A 276 15.89 -4.36 -16.83
CA VAL A 276 15.59 -4.20 -15.38
C VAL A 276 15.41 -2.74 -15.01
N TYR A 277 16.19 -1.85 -15.62
CA TYR A 277 16.22 -0.43 -15.35
C TYR A 277 15.55 0.37 -16.48
N TYR A 278 15.26 1.62 -16.18
CA TYR A 278 14.62 2.61 -17.07
C TYR A 278 15.63 3.56 -17.74
N THR A 279 16.93 3.26 -17.60
CA THR A 279 18.03 4.09 -18.12
C THR A 279 18.08 4.09 -19.65
N VAL A 280 18.75 5.07 -20.25
CA VAL A 280 19.03 5.08 -21.70
C VAL A 280 19.81 3.82 -22.13
N SER A 281 20.73 3.31 -21.30
CA SER A 281 21.53 2.12 -21.63
C SER A 281 20.70 0.83 -21.60
N ASP A 282 19.78 0.68 -20.65
CA ASP A 282 19.00 -0.54 -20.47
C ASP A 282 17.71 -0.55 -21.32
N ALA A 283 17.05 0.60 -21.53
CA ALA A 283 15.76 0.67 -22.22
C ALA A 283 15.82 0.85 -23.75
N CYS A 284 17.00 1.11 -24.32
CA CYS A 284 17.17 1.37 -25.76
C CYS A 284 17.30 0.11 -26.64
N GLY A 285 17.64 -1.06 -26.07
CA GLY A 285 17.95 -2.23 -26.89
C GLY A 285 18.16 -3.55 -26.16
N THR A 286 18.82 -4.48 -26.85
CA THR A 286 19.26 -5.78 -26.33
C THR A 286 20.77 -5.88 -26.13
N ASN A 287 21.52 -4.81 -26.43
CA ASN A 287 22.96 -4.72 -26.22
C ASN A 287 23.28 -3.35 -25.59
N GLU A 288 23.49 -3.36 -24.26
CA GLU A 288 23.75 -2.17 -23.45
C GLU A 288 24.97 -1.37 -23.96
N MET A 289 26.03 -2.05 -24.40
CA MET A 289 27.26 -1.41 -24.93
C MET A 289 27.04 -0.63 -26.23
N ILE A 290 25.95 -0.90 -26.95
CA ILE A 290 25.50 -0.09 -28.09
C ILE A 290 24.49 0.98 -27.64
N CYS A 291 23.71 0.70 -26.60
CA CYS A 291 22.68 1.60 -26.08
C CYS A 291 23.28 2.79 -25.30
N CYS A 292 24.35 2.57 -24.52
CA CYS A 292 25.08 3.63 -23.81
C CYS A 292 25.60 4.71 -24.77
N GLN A 293 25.80 4.38 -26.06
CA GLN A 293 26.24 5.34 -27.07
C GLN A 293 25.21 6.45 -27.28
N PHE A 294 23.93 6.20 -26.99
CA PHE A 294 22.85 7.17 -27.13
C PHE A 294 22.57 7.93 -25.83
N ASP A 295 23.21 7.56 -24.72
CA ASP A 295 23.20 8.32 -23.46
C ASP A 295 24.18 9.51 -23.53
N VAL A 296 23.77 10.52 -24.30
CA VAL A 296 24.63 11.62 -24.78
C VAL A 296 24.63 12.86 -23.88
N SER A 297 23.90 12.84 -22.76
CA SER A 297 23.88 13.90 -21.75
C SER A 297 25.25 14.04 -21.06
N ARG A 298 25.61 15.24 -20.58
CA ARG A 298 26.78 15.42 -19.70
C ARG A 298 26.53 14.89 -18.30
N THR A 299 25.26 14.88 -17.86
CA THR A 299 24.78 14.27 -16.62
C THR A 299 24.61 12.75 -16.70
N SER A 300 24.96 12.13 -17.83
CA SER A 300 24.92 10.67 -18.01
C SER A 300 25.83 9.97 -17.01
N ARG A 301 25.25 9.07 -16.20
CA ARG A 301 26.00 8.25 -15.22
C ARG A 301 26.54 6.95 -15.82
N SER A 302 26.05 6.53 -16.98
CA SER A 302 26.43 5.25 -17.60
C SER A 302 27.90 5.24 -18.05
N TYR A 303 28.59 4.11 -17.86
CA TYR A 303 29.90 3.91 -18.46
C TYR A 303 29.73 3.62 -19.96
N CYS A 304 30.46 4.36 -20.81
CA CYS A 304 30.44 4.11 -22.26
C CYS A 304 31.77 4.51 -22.90
N LEU A 305 32.31 3.60 -23.72
CA LEU A 305 33.60 3.79 -24.42
C LEU A 305 33.55 4.89 -25.50
N GLU A 306 32.42 5.01 -26.18
CA GLU A 306 32.19 5.95 -27.29
C GLU A 306 30.74 6.41 -27.24
N ARG A 307 30.50 7.72 -27.14
CA ARG A 307 29.15 8.32 -27.24
C ARG A 307 28.89 8.86 -28.64
N ALA A 308 27.64 8.78 -29.06
CA ALA A 308 27.19 9.20 -30.38
C ALA A 308 27.44 10.69 -30.62
N HIS A 309 28.11 10.99 -31.72
CA HIS A 309 28.44 12.33 -32.18
C HIS A 309 28.09 12.44 -33.67
N ILE A 310 27.89 13.65 -34.17
CA ILE A 310 27.24 13.89 -35.48
C ILE A 310 28.07 14.80 -36.40
N ASP A 311 29.39 14.72 -36.25
CA ASP A 311 30.35 15.65 -36.87
C ASP A 311 30.42 15.51 -38.40
N ASN A 312 29.97 14.36 -38.93
CA ASN A 312 29.86 14.11 -40.37
C ASN A 312 28.75 13.10 -40.70
N THR A 313 28.45 12.94 -41.99
CA THR A 313 27.40 12.06 -42.51
C THR A 313 27.68 10.57 -42.30
N GLN A 314 28.94 10.14 -42.21
CA GLN A 314 29.32 8.74 -41.97
C GLN A 314 29.00 8.35 -40.53
N GLN A 315 29.29 9.20 -39.54
CA GLN A 315 28.91 8.97 -38.14
C GLN A 315 27.39 8.97 -37.95
N ILE A 316 26.67 9.91 -38.59
CA ILE A 316 25.20 9.91 -38.56
C ILE A 316 24.62 8.59 -39.12
N ALA A 317 25.23 8.02 -40.16
CA ALA A 317 24.82 6.73 -40.70
C ALA A 317 25.15 5.56 -39.76
N LEU A 318 26.37 5.52 -39.20
CA LEU A 318 26.83 4.48 -38.27
C LEU A 318 25.96 4.43 -37.01
N TYR A 319 25.79 5.56 -36.32
CA TYR A 319 24.97 5.64 -35.13
C TYR A 319 23.48 5.45 -35.45
N GLY A 320 23.00 5.95 -36.59
CA GLY A 320 21.61 5.77 -37.03
C GLY A 320 21.26 4.31 -37.30
N GLU A 321 22.20 3.54 -37.86
CA GLU A 321 22.04 2.10 -38.08
C GLU A 321 22.19 1.28 -36.78
N ARG A 322 23.19 1.58 -35.94
CA ARG A 322 23.31 1.00 -34.58
C ARG A 322 22.01 1.20 -33.78
N MET A 323 21.48 2.43 -33.79
CA MET A 323 20.24 2.84 -33.13
C MET A 323 19.02 2.09 -33.69
N ALA A 324 18.82 2.11 -35.01
CA ALA A 324 17.70 1.40 -35.65
C ALA A 324 17.69 -0.10 -35.31
N ASN A 325 18.87 -0.73 -35.30
CA ASN A 325 19.01 -2.17 -35.02
C ASN A 325 18.71 -2.51 -33.55
N GLN A 326 19.17 -1.72 -32.57
CA GLN A 326 18.84 -1.92 -31.15
C GLN A 326 17.33 -1.82 -30.89
N TYR A 327 16.71 -0.78 -31.42
CA TYR A 327 15.27 -0.62 -31.29
C TYR A 327 14.47 -1.71 -32.04
N ARG A 328 14.96 -2.18 -33.20
CA ARG A 328 14.31 -3.28 -33.94
C ARG A 328 14.41 -4.61 -33.19
N SER A 329 15.44 -4.85 -32.38
CA SER A 329 15.51 -6.07 -31.55
C SER A 329 14.46 -6.06 -30.43
N LEU A 330 14.17 -4.90 -29.81
CA LEU A 330 13.13 -4.77 -28.80
C LEU A 330 11.72 -5.12 -29.30
N GLN A 331 11.40 -4.84 -30.56
CA GLN A 331 10.13 -5.24 -31.18
C GLN A 331 9.83 -6.74 -30.96
N THR A 332 10.85 -7.59 -30.92
CA THR A 332 10.68 -9.03 -30.72
C THR A 332 10.13 -9.43 -29.35
N PHE A 333 9.97 -8.49 -28.41
CA PHE A 333 9.35 -8.72 -27.09
C PHE A 333 7.90 -8.24 -26.98
N TYR A 334 7.36 -7.58 -28.01
CA TYR A 334 6.05 -6.95 -28.01
C TYR A 334 5.21 -7.38 -29.21
N ASN A 335 3.98 -7.85 -28.99
CA ASN A 335 3.01 -8.11 -30.07
C ASN A 335 2.37 -6.79 -30.56
N SER A 336 3.17 -5.91 -31.16
CA SER A 336 2.81 -4.53 -31.50
C SER A 336 3.65 -3.99 -32.68
N GLU A 337 3.03 -3.19 -33.55
CA GLU A 337 3.78 -2.35 -34.52
C GLU A 337 4.40 -1.10 -33.87
N THR A 338 4.20 -0.90 -32.58
CA THR A 338 4.66 0.27 -31.80
C THR A 338 5.41 -0.19 -30.55
N ILE A 339 6.62 0.34 -30.34
CA ILE A 339 7.36 0.20 -29.09
C ILE A 339 7.67 1.55 -28.46
N LEU A 340 7.76 1.56 -27.13
CA LEU A 340 8.20 2.69 -26.32
C LEU A 340 9.66 2.47 -25.92
N ILE A 341 10.41 3.57 -25.89
CA ILE A 341 11.79 3.63 -25.42
C ILE A 341 11.86 4.66 -24.31
N ALA A 342 12.26 4.25 -23.11
CA ALA A 342 12.65 5.19 -22.07
C ALA A 342 14.01 5.81 -22.44
N ALA A 343 14.11 7.12 -22.35
CA ALA A 343 15.38 7.85 -22.47
C ALA A 343 15.47 8.84 -21.30
N GLY A 344 16.08 8.36 -20.22
CA GLY A 344 16.24 9.07 -18.96
C GLY A 344 17.19 8.28 -18.06
N ASP A 345 17.40 8.79 -16.85
CA ASP A 345 18.19 8.20 -15.76
C ASP A 345 17.84 8.99 -14.49
N ASP A 346 18.27 8.55 -13.31
CA ASP A 346 18.04 9.28 -12.07
C ASP A 346 18.73 10.65 -12.13
N PHE A 347 17.95 11.72 -11.92
CA PHE A 347 18.36 13.11 -11.95
C PHE A 347 19.12 13.54 -13.22
N LEU A 348 18.75 12.97 -14.37
CA LEU A 348 19.30 13.33 -15.68
C LEU A 348 18.82 14.71 -16.12
N TYR A 349 19.54 15.33 -17.07
CA TYR A 349 19.19 16.63 -17.67
C TYR A 349 19.37 17.86 -16.76
N SER A 350 20.11 17.73 -15.65
CA SER A 350 20.39 18.85 -14.74
C SER A 350 21.41 19.86 -15.29
N HIS A 351 22.20 19.53 -16.33
CA HIS A 351 23.12 20.45 -16.96
C HIS A 351 22.46 21.13 -18.18
N PRO A 352 22.57 22.46 -18.36
CA PRO A 352 21.78 23.21 -19.35
C PRO A 352 21.97 22.77 -20.82
N ASP A 353 23.14 22.24 -21.17
CA ASP A 353 23.41 21.70 -22.51
C ASP A 353 22.77 20.32 -22.78
N ASP A 354 22.30 19.57 -21.78
CA ASP A 354 21.98 18.14 -21.96
C ASP A 354 20.85 17.92 -22.98
N LEU A 355 19.71 18.60 -22.81
CA LEU A 355 18.58 18.51 -23.73
C LEU A 355 18.87 19.13 -25.10
N GLU A 356 19.79 20.10 -25.18
CA GLU A 356 20.29 20.64 -26.46
C GLU A 356 21.11 19.58 -27.22
N ILE A 357 22.00 18.87 -26.52
CA ILE A 357 22.84 17.80 -27.05
C ILE A 357 21.96 16.62 -27.50
N VAL A 358 21.03 16.17 -26.66
CA VAL A 358 20.05 15.12 -27.00
C VAL A 358 19.21 15.53 -28.20
N TYR A 359 18.57 16.70 -28.18
CA TYR A 359 17.74 17.16 -29.29
C TYR A 359 18.53 17.21 -30.60
N ARG A 360 19.75 17.76 -30.57
CA ARG A 360 20.65 17.86 -31.73
C ARG A 360 20.98 16.48 -32.31
N ILE A 361 21.40 15.53 -31.48
CA ILE A 361 21.83 14.19 -31.92
C ILE A 361 20.63 13.35 -32.32
N TYR A 362 19.61 13.22 -31.48
CA TYR A 362 18.43 12.38 -31.75
C TYR A 362 17.69 12.88 -32.99
N THR A 363 17.58 14.20 -33.19
CA THR A 363 17.00 14.76 -34.43
C THR A 363 17.81 14.38 -35.68
N ALA A 364 19.14 14.32 -35.61
CA ALA A 364 19.97 13.90 -36.74
C ALA A 364 19.80 12.41 -37.04
N LEU A 365 19.83 11.55 -36.02
CA LEU A 365 19.68 10.09 -36.16
C LEU A 365 18.25 9.73 -36.63
N PHE A 366 17.20 10.34 -36.06
CA PHE A 366 15.83 10.11 -36.50
C PHE A 366 15.58 10.62 -37.93
N LYS A 367 16.20 11.74 -38.34
CA LYS A 367 16.18 12.20 -39.75
C LYS A 367 16.86 11.20 -40.69
N TYR A 368 17.95 10.56 -40.28
CA TYR A 368 18.60 9.51 -41.06
C TYR A 368 17.71 8.27 -41.19
N ILE A 369 17.19 7.75 -40.06
CA ILE A 369 16.33 6.56 -40.04
C ILE A 369 15.06 6.79 -40.88
N ASN A 370 14.35 7.91 -40.68
CA ASN A 370 13.11 8.23 -41.39
C ASN A 370 13.32 8.49 -42.90
N ARG A 371 14.51 8.96 -43.32
CA ARG A 371 14.86 9.10 -44.74
C ARG A 371 15.17 7.76 -45.41
N ASN A 372 15.67 6.79 -44.64
CA ASN A 372 15.96 5.43 -45.09
C ASN A 372 14.78 4.48 -44.76
N TYR A 373 13.54 4.98 -44.86
CA TYR A 373 12.34 4.25 -44.46
C TYR A 373 12.25 2.87 -45.13
N ASP A 374 12.51 2.75 -46.43
CA ASP A 374 12.39 1.47 -47.15
C ASP A 374 13.45 0.43 -46.71
N ARG A 375 14.59 0.88 -46.18
CA ARG A 375 15.65 0.04 -45.61
C ARG A 375 15.30 -0.48 -44.22
N PHE A 376 14.74 0.38 -43.36
CA PHE A 376 14.47 0.06 -41.95
C PHE A 376 13.02 -0.33 -41.65
N ASN A 377 12.09 -0.04 -42.56
CA ASN A 377 10.62 -0.12 -42.45
C ASN A 377 10.10 0.44 -41.12
N MET A 378 10.44 1.69 -40.82
CA MET A 378 10.47 2.22 -39.46
C MET A 378 10.25 3.74 -39.41
N LYS A 379 9.37 4.22 -38.51
CA LYS A 379 9.10 5.66 -38.29
C LYS A 379 9.45 6.09 -36.86
N ARG A 380 10.10 7.26 -36.75
CA ARG A 380 10.66 7.83 -35.52
C ARG A 380 10.07 9.20 -35.22
N GLU A 381 9.44 9.30 -34.07
CA GLU A 381 8.88 10.53 -33.52
C GLU A 381 9.14 10.56 -32.00
N LEU A 382 9.37 11.76 -31.46
CA LEU A 382 9.19 12.01 -30.03
C LEU A 382 7.69 12.21 -29.81
N ARG A 383 7.08 11.50 -28.86
CA ARG A 383 5.64 11.58 -28.56
C ARG A 383 5.37 11.54 -27.06
N LEU A 384 4.16 11.97 -26.73
CA LEU A 384 3.49 11.80 -25.45
C LEU A 384 2.61 10.53 -25.45
N VAL A 385 1.87 10.33 -24.37
CA VAL A 385 0.75 9.42 -24.21
C VAL A 385 -0.52 10.24 -23.86
N ASP A 386 -1.62 10.05 -24.60
CA ASP A 386 -2.72 11.03 -24.79
C ASP A 386 -3.95 10.82 -23.82
N LEU A 387 -4.76 11.80 -23.34
CA LEU A 387 -4.86 13.28 -23.52
C LEU A 387 -5.82 14.01 -22.49
N LEU A 388 -5.39 15.09 -21.81
CA LEU A 388 -6.19 16.22 -21.20
C LEU A 388 -7.38 15.87 -20.22
N THR A 389 -8.26 16.74 -19.63
CA THR A 389 -8.54 18.23 -19.58
C THR A 389 -9.44 18.60 -18.35
N VAL A 390 -9.50 19.88 -17.91
CA VAL A 390 -10.66 20.63 -17.29
C VAL A 390 -11.09 20.31 -15.83
N THR A 391 -11.53 21.22 -14.90
CA THR A 391 -11.13 22.59 -14.42
C THR A 391 -11.71 22.87 -13.00
N ILE A 392 -10.99 23.54 -12.08
CA ILE A 392 -11.44 24.54 -11.04
C ILE A 392 -10.35 24.78 -9.94
N GLU A 393 -10.20 26.02 -9.45
CA GLU A 393 -9.32 26.44 -8.33
C GLU A 393 -10.04 26.44 -6.95
N ASN A 394 -9.29 26.33 -5.83
CA ASN A 394 -9.36 27.18 -4.61
C ASN A 394 -8.62 26.56 -3.38
N ASN A 395 -7.41 27.04 -3.11
CA ASN A 395 -6.58 26.81 -1.90
C ASN A 395 -7.33 26.89 -0.55
N PHE A 396 -7.26 25.86 0.33
CA PHE A 396 -7.84 25.91 1.70
C PHE A 396 -7.04 25.18 2.81
N ASN A 397 -6.77 25.94 3.89
CA ASN A 397 -6.18 25.55 5.18
C ASN A 397 -4.85 24.75 5.15
N ASN A 398 -3.76 25.50 4.98
CA ASN A 398 -2.37 25.04 4.79
C ASN A 398 -1.88 23.94 5.77
N ASP A 399 -2.18 24.05 7.07
CA ASP A 399 -1.65 23.15 8.10
C ASP A 399 -2.02 21.67 7.83
N LEU A 400 -3.31 21.37 7.65
CA LEU A 400 -3.79 20.00 7.37
C LEU A 400 -3.39 19.50 5.98
N GLU A 401 -3.21 20.41 5.02
CA GLU A 401 -2.70 20.04 3.71
C GLU A 401 -1.22 19.64 3.78
N MET A 402 -0.40 20.37 4.53
CA MET A 402 1.00 20.05 4.80
C MET A 402 1.15 18.70 5.51
N ALA A 403 0.28 18.39 6.48
CA ALA A 403 0.25 17.08 7.13
C ALA A 403 -0.02 15.93 6.13
N ARG A 404 -0.96 16.13 5.19
CA ARG A 404 -1.25 15.16 4.12
C ARG A 404 -0.11 15.02 3.11
N ARG A 405 0.49 16.14 2.68
CA ARG A 405 1.65 16.18 1.78
C ARG A 405 2.86 15.45 2.38
N ASN A 406 3.11 15.62 3.68
CA ASN A 406 4.17 14.89 4.40
C ASN A 406 3.89 13.38 4.45
N LEU A 407 2.67 12.95 4.77
CA LEU A 407 2.30 11.53 4.73
C LEU A 407 2.50 10.94 3.33
N ALA A 408 2.02 11.61 2.29
CA ALA A 408 2.15 11.14 0.92
C ALA A 408 3.60 11.12 0.42
N LEU A 409 4.46 12.04 0.89
CA LEU A 409 5.90 11.98 0.63
C LEU A 409 6.52 10.71 1.23
N CYS A 410 6.11 10.33 2.44
CA CYS A 410 6.67 9.21 3.19
C CYS A 410 6.19 7.82 2.73
N ILE A 411 5.33 7.72 1.70
CA ILE A 411 5.07 6.44 0.99
C ILE A 411 5.86 6.28 -0.31
N HIS A 412 6.84 7.16 -0.56
CA HIS A 412 7.86 7.00 -1.60
C HIS A 412 8.56 5.62 -1.50
N HIS A 413 9.04 5.09 -2.62
CA HIS A 413 9.65 3.75 -2.68
C HIS A 413 11.01 3.62 -1.97
N ASP A 414 11.64 4.70 -1.50
CA ASP A 414 12.75 4.63 -0.51
C ASP A 414 12.40 5.20 0.88
N ALA A 415 11.13 5.53 1.12
CA ALA A 415 10.63 5.99 2.42
C ALA A 415 10.09 4.82 3.27
N ILE A 416 8.83 4.44 3.06
CA ILE A 416 8.11 3.39 3.82
C ILE A 416 8.79 2.00 3.74
N THR A 417 9.52 1.75 2.67
CA THR A 417 10.33 0.54 2.44
C THR A 417 11.54 0.40 3.35
N GLY A 418 11.99 1.50 3.99
CA GLY A 418 13.21 1.53 4.79
C GLY A 418 14.51 1.62 3.98
N THR A 419 14.46 2.01 2.70
CA THR A 419 15.61 1.90 1.77
C THR A 419 16.28 3.23 1.39
N SER A 420 16.04 4.31 2.12
CA SER A 420 16.83 5.56 2.05
C SER A 420 17.93 5.61 3.11
N LYS A 421 18.87 6.54 2.96
CA LYS A 421 19.96 6.73 3.93
C LYS A 421 19.45 7.16 5.31
N CYS A 422 20.18 6.78 6.37
CA CYS A 422 19.85 7.09 7.77
C CYS A 422 19.41 8.54 8.02
N HIS A 423 20.07 9.53 7.42
CA HIS A 423 19.75 10.96 7.60
C HIS A 423 18.48 11.40 6.82
N VAL A 424 18.13 10.68 5.75
CA VAL A 424 16.89 10.88 4.98
C VAL A 424 15.71 10.26 5.71
N MET A 425 15.92 9.08 6.31
CA MET A 425 14.95 8.47 7.22
C MET A 425 14.67 9.36 8.44
N ASP A 426 15.68 10.05 8.98
CA ASP A 426 15.49 11.07 10.02
C ASP A 426 14.62 12.26 9.53
N ASP A 427 14.78 12.73 8.28
CA ASP A 427 13.91 13.78 7.69
C ASP A 427 12.46 13.29 7.50
N TYR A 428 12.26 12.07 7.00
CA TYR A 428 10.93 11.46 6.92
C TYR A 428 10.27 11.32 8.30
N MET A 429 11.01 10.88 9.32
CA MET A 429 10.53 10.83 10.71
C MET A 429 10.12 12.24 11.22
N LEU A 430 10.91 13.28 10.92
CA LEU A 430 10.58 14.66 11.31
C LEU A 430 9.32 15.18 10.60
N ARG A 431 9.14 14.86 9.31
CA ARG A 431 7.93 15.20 8.52
C ARG A 431 6.68 14.51 9.05
N LEU A 432 6.75 13.21 9.34
CA LEU A 432 5.64 12.45 9.94
C LEU A 432 5.31 12.95 11.34
N ARG A 433 6.32 13.28 12.16
CA ARG A 433 6.12 13.87 13.49
C ARG A 433 5.43 15.24 13.42
N SER A 434 5.84 16.08 12.46
CA SER A 434 5.19 17.38 12.20
C SER A 434 3.74 17.21 11.74
N ALA A 435 3.48 16.27 10.82
CA ALA A 435 2.13 15.93 10.38
C ALA A 435 1.24 15.48 11.55
N LEU A 436 1.74 14.58 12.41
CA LEU A 436 1.05 14.09 13.60
C LEU A 436 0.74 15.22 14.60
N GLN A 437 1.72 16.10 14.88
CA GLN A 437 1.51 17.26 15.76
C GLN A 437 0.41 18.20 15.25
N THR A 438 0.37 18.42 13.93
CA THR A 438 -0.69 19.21 13.30
C THR A 438 -2.06 18.53 13.37
N ILE A 439 -2.13 17.20 13.17
CA ILE A 439 -3.37 16.43 13.29
C ILE A 439 -3.92 16.47 14.72
N LEU A 440 -3.06 16.29 15.73
CA LEU A 440 -3.45 16.35 17.15
C LEU A 440 -3.99 17.75 17.53
N LYS A 441 -3.25 18.81 17.19
CA LYS A 441 -3.67 20.22 17.37
C LYS A 441 -5.04 20.51 16.76
N GLU A 442 -5.30 20.01 15.55
CA GLU A 442 -6.60 20.20 14.89
C GLU A 442 -7.72 19.33 15.48
N GLN A 443 -7.42 18.15 16.03
CA GLN A 443 -8.38 17.35 16.79
C GLN A 443 -8.76 18.03 18.11
N GLU A 444 -7.79 18.55 18.87
CA GLU A 444 -8.00 19.36 20.08
C GLU A 444 -8.87 20.60 19.78
N ARG A 445 -8.57 21.30 18.68
CA ARG A 445 -9.36 22.46 18.21
C ARG A 445 -10.78 22.09 17.80
N LEU A 446 -10.98 20.95 17.12
CA LEU A 446 -12.31 20.48 16.72
C LEU A 446 -13.16 20.02 17.92
N LEU A 447 -12.53 19.54 18.99
CA LEU A 447 -13.16 19.22 20.27
C LEU A 447 -13.51 20.46 21.12
N ASN A 448 -13.17 21.66 20.64
CA ASN A 448 -13.36 22.92 21.37
C ASN A 448 -12.69 22.92 22.77
N ILE A 449 -11.56 22.21 22.91
CA ILE A 449 -10.77 22.16 24.15
C ILE A 449 -10.07 23.50 24.32
N SER A 450 -10.80 24.45 24.91
CA SER A 450 -10.19 25.54 25.69
C SER A 450 -9.57 24.96 26.97
N ASN A 451 -8.60 25.66 27.55
CA ASN A 451 -7.74 25.18 28.64
C ASN A 451 -8.45 25.04 30.03
N ASN A 452 -9.74 24.70 30.08
CA ASN A 452 -10.61 25.02 31.23
C ASN A 452 -11.30 23.82 31.92
N THR A 453 -11.15 22.59 31.41
CA THR A 453 -11.71 21.37 32.05
C THR A 453 -10.78 20.16 31.96
N PHE A 454 -10.49 19.52 33.10
CA PHE A 454 -9.71 18.28 33.21
C PHE A 454 -10.59 17.04 32.91
N THR A 455 -11.21 17.03 31.74
CA THR A 455 -12.06 15.91 31.30
C THR A 455 -11.23 14.97 30.43
N THR A 456 -11.07 13.71 30.85
CA THR A 456 -10.58 12.66 29.96
C THR A 456 -11.68 12.32 28.97
N MET A 457 -11.81 13.12 27.91
CA MET A 457 -12.79 12.85 26.86
C MET A 457 -12.36 11.63 26.06
N LEU A 458 -13.08 10.53 26.29
CA LEU A 458 -13.12 9.33 25.46
C LEU A 458 -13.81 9.63 24.11
N GLN A 459 -13.35 10.66 23.39
CA GLN A 459 -13.80 10.85 22.02
C GLN A 459 -13.11 9.81 21.14
N ASN A 460 -13.89 8.80 20.74
CA ASN A 460 -13.59 8.05 19.54
C ASN A 460 -13.64 9.02 18.33
N SER A 461 -12.53 9.69 18.02
CA SER A 461 -12.41 10.56 16.84
C SER A 461 -12.57 9.76 15.54
N ASN A 462 -12.42 8.44 15.62
CA ASN A 462 -12.70 7.45 14.57
C ASN A 462 -14.13 6.87 14.60
N CYS A 463 -15.07 7.37 15.43
CA CYS A 463 -16.45 6.83 15.57
C CYS A 463 -17.34 7.01 14.31
N LYS A 464 -16.73 7.41 13.20
CA LYS A 464 -17.37 7.72 11.92
C LYS A 464 -16.67 7.07 10.72
N SER A 465 -15.42 6.62 10.87
CA SER A 465 -14.76 5.76 9.89
C SER A 465 -15.21 4.30 10.02
N LYS A 466 -15.44 3.84 11.25
CA LYS A 466 -15.94 2.49 11.55
C LYS A 466 -17.45 2.38 11.30
N SER A 467 -17.86 1.29 10.65
CA SER A 467 -19.28 0.96 10.41
C SER A 467 -20.01 0.45 11.66
N PHE A 468 -19.25 0.15 12.71
CA PHE A 468 -19.64 -0.67 13.85
C PHE A 468 -19.46 0.07 15.18
N PRO A 469 -20.34 -0.16 16.19
CA PRO A 469 -20.04 0.21 17.55
C PRO A 469 -18.93 -0.71 18.08
N THR A 470 -17.71 -0.17 18.21
CA THR A 470 -16.56 -0.90 18.74
C THR A 470 -16.42 -0.71 20.24
N MET A 471 -16.54 -1.81 20.98
CA MET A 471 -15.85 -1.91 22.27
C MET A 471 -14.33 -1.94 21.99
N GLU A 472 -13.50 -1.15 22.67
CA GLU A 472 -12.06 -1.02 22.36
C GLU A 472 -11.15 -0.87 23.60
N LEU A 473 -10.03 -1.59 23.70
CA LEU A 473 -9.35 -1.88 24.99
C LEU A 473 -8.34 -0.77 25.34
N ILE A 474 -8.69 0.14 26.26
CA ILE A 474 -7.95 1.41 26.51
C ILE A 474 -6.96 1.38 27.68
N LYS A 475 -5.67 1.61 27.40
CA LYS A 475 -4.53 1.50 28.34
C LYS A 475 -4.08 2.86 28.90
N LEU A 476 -4.29 3.12 30.20
CA LEU A 476 -3.90 4.38 30.87
C LEU A 476 -2.84 4.17 31.98
N ASN A 477 -1.87 5.09 32.06
CA ASN A 477 -0.91 5.15 33.17
C ASN A 477 -1.41 6.12 34.24
N ILE A 478 -1.57 5.65 35.47
CA ILE A 478 -2.09 6.42 36.61
C ILE A 478 -1.10 6.42 37.78
N SER A 479 -1.04 7.53 38.52
CA SER A 479 -0.16 7.72 39.68
C SER A 479 -0.76 7.25 41.02
N SER A 480 -2.07 7.01 41.04
CA SER A 480 -2.83 6.55 42.21
C SER A 480 -3.41 5.16 41.96
N SER A 481 -3.38 4.28 42.98
CA SER A 481 -4.17 3.04 43.01
C SER A 481 -5.65 3.27 43.31
N PHE A 482 -6.00 4.46 43.80
CA PHE A 482 -7.36 4.87 44.11
C PHE A 482 -7.84 5.82 43.01
N VAL A 483 -8.39 5.24 41.96
CA VAL A 483 -9.06 5.94 40.85
C VAL A 483 -10.46 5.36 40.71
N THR A 484 -11.45 6.22 40.51
CA THR A 484 -12.81 5.84 40.12
C THR A 484 -13.07 6.45 38.75
N VAL A 485 -13.46 5.64 37.78
CA VAL A 485 -13.89 6.10 36.45
C VAL A 485 -15.41 6.07 36.44
N THR A 486 -16.03 7.13 35.92
CA THR A 486 -17.49 7.20 35.76
C THR A 486 -17.89 7.55 34.34
N HIS A 487 -19.08 7.12 33.95
CA HIS A 487 -19.79 7.51 32.74
C HIS A 487 -21.26 7.65 33.12
N ASP A 488 -21.85 8.81 32.82
CA ASP A 488 -23.26 9.15 33.13
C ASP A 488 -23.61 8.89 34.61
N GLY A 489 -22.70 9.29 35.51
CA GLY A 489 -22.81 9.11 36.96
C GLY A 489 -22.59 7.68 37.47
N LYS A 490 -22.46 6.67 36.60
CA LYS A 490 -22.23 5.27 36.98
C LYS A 490 -20.74 4.96 37.04
N GLN A 491 -20.31 4.21 38.05
CA GLN A 491 -18.93 3.74 38.16
C GLN A 491 -18.65 2.60 37.15
N LEU A 492 -17.50 2.65 36.50
CA LEU A 492 -16.99 1.58 35.64
C LEU A 492 -16.04 0.65 36.42
N THR A 493 -15.96 -0.62 36.01
CA THR A 493 -15.08 -1.62 36.64
C THR A 493 -13.61 -1.29 36.39
N ILE A 494 -12.74 -1.46 37.41
CA ILE A 494 -11.30 -1.21 37.33
C ILE A 494 -10.55 -2.43 37.90
N GLN A 495 -9.39 -2.76 37.34
CA GLN A 495 -8.58 -3.92 37.71
C GLN A 495 -7.16 -3.50 38.11
N LEU A 496 -6.76 -3.87 39.33
CA LEU A 496 -5.37 -3.84 39.82
C LEU A 496 -4.81 -5.27 39.86
N VAL A 497 -3.49 -5.45 39.73
CA VAL A 497 -2.92 -6.74 39.27
C VAL A 497 -1.66 -7.18 40.03
N PRO A 498 -1.65 -8.41 40.61
CA PRO A 498 -0.46 -9.14 41.08
C PRO A 498 -0.01 -10.27 40.11
N LEU A 499 1.10 -10.95 40.41
CA LEU A 499 1.89 -11.82 39.50
C LEU A 499 2.03 -13.29 39.99
N LEU A 500 1.92 -14.28 39.09
CA LEU A 500 2.31 -15.71 39.28
C LEU A 500 2.73 -16.38 37.93
N GLU A 501 3.11 -17.67 37.95
CA GLU A 501 3.81 -18.47 36.91
C GLU A 501 2.99 -19.66 36.35
N GLN A 502 3.33 -20.45 35.29
CA GLN A 502 4.22 -20.36 34.09
C GLN A 502 3.91 -21.54 33.11
N SER A 503 3.98 -21.31 31.78
CA SER A 503 4.40 -22.28 30.72
C SER A 503 4.40 -21.55 29.34
N ASN A 504 4.61 -22.26 28.21
CA ASN A 504 4.65 -21.72 26.83
C ASN A 504 3.69 -22.39 25.85
N LEU A 505 3.06 -23.52 26.19
CA LEU A 505 2.05 -24.14 25.33
C LEU A 505 0.73 -23.37 25.48
N PHE A 506 -0.10 -23.33 24.44
CA PHE A 506 -1.37 -22.62 24.48
C PHE A 506 -2.52 -23.50 23.95
N GLU A 507 -3.36 -23.97 24.88
CA GLU A 507 -4.67 -24.56 24.61
C GLU A 507 -5.72 -23.45 24.66
N LEU A 508 -6.34 -23.14 23.53
CA LEU A 508 -7.34 -22.08 23.39
C LEU A 508 -8.74 -22.68 23.33
N ILE A 509 -9.58 -22.30 24.30
CA ILE A 509 -10.98 -22.74 24.40
C ILE A 509 -11.90 -21.52 24.49
N TYR A 510 -12.92 -21.46 23.63
CA TYR A 510 -14.07 -20.56 23.86
C TYR A 510 -15.02 -21.20 24.89
N ASN A 511 -15.48 -20.42 25.89
CA ASN A 511 -16.46 -20.89 26.88
C ASN A 511 -17.78 -21.44 26.30
N ASP A 512 -18.16 -21.05 25.08
CA ASP A 512 -19.34 -21.57 24.37
C ASP A 512 -19.13 -23.00 23.82
N GLY A 513 -17.93 -23.57 23.96
CA GLY A 513 -17.56 -24.89 23.45
C GLY A 513 -17.46 -24.96 21.92
N SER A 514 -17.49 -23.83 21.21
CA SER A 514 -17.55 -23.78 19.75
C SER A 514 -16.27 -24.26 19.04
N MET A 515 -15.11 -24.09 19.71
CA MET A 515 -13.81 -24.53 19.23
C MET A 515 -12.83 -24.69 20.40
N GLU A 516 -12.03 -25.75 20.31
CA GLU A 516 -10.83 -26.03 21.10
C GLU A 516 -9.67 -26.18 20.10
N THR A 517 -8.54 -25.50 20.30
CA THR A 517 -7.35 -25.68 19.46
C THR A 517 -6.06 -25.46 20.23
N ASN A 518 -4.97 -26.08 19.77
CA ASN A 518 -3.64 -25.96 20.35
C ASN A 518 -2.69 -25.28 19.37
N PHE A 519 -1.90 -24.32 19.87
CA PHE A 519 -0.81 -23.69 19.13
C PHE A 519 0.41 -23.44 20.02
N ASP A 520 1.53 -23.13 19.39
CA ASP A 520 2.81 -22.82 20.02
C ASP A 520 3.42 -21.56 19.38
N PHE A 521 4.12 -20.76 20.18
CA PHE A 521 4.77 -19.52 19.77
C PHE A 521 6.24 -19.51 20.14
N TYR A 522 7.10 -19.39 19.13
CA TYR A 522 8.54 -19.29 19.32
C TYR A 522 9.17 -18.25 18.40
N PHE A 523 10.32 -17.75 18.83
CA PHE A 523 11.08 -16.73 18.13
C PHE A 523 12.47 -17.26 17.78
N ASN A 524 12.92 -16.96 16.57
CA ASN A 524 14.23 -17.33 16.08
C ASN A 524 14.83 -16.21 15.23
N GLN A 525 16.14 -16.26 15.07
CA GLN A 525 16.91 -15.38 14.19
C GLN A 525 17.58 -16.24 13.11
N ILE A 526 17.92 -15.62 11.99
CA ILE A 526 18.77 -16.23 10.96
C ILE A 526 19.83 -15.23 10.55
N ASP A 527 21.03 -15.72 10.26
CA ASP A 527 22.09 -14.92 9.65
C ASP A 527 21.57 -14.37 8.32
N ASP A 528 21.77 -13.08 8.06
CA ASP A 528 21.30 -12.40 6.86
C ASP A 528 22.45 -11.57 6.26
N TYR A 529 22.87 -11.97 5.07
CA TYR A 529 23.98 -11.34 4.34
C TYR A 529 23.52 -10.28 3.35
N GLY A 530 22.21 -9.96 3.33
CA GLY A 530 21.63 -8.92 2.49
C GLY A 530 21.87 -7.50 3.00
N GLY A 531 21.12 -6.56 2.43
CA GLY A 531 21.14 -5.13 2.75
C GLY A 531 19.73 -4.59 2.96
N ALA A 532 19.50 -3.32 2.64
CA ALA A 532 18.18 -2.70 2.83
C ALA A 532 17.10 -3.36 1.95
N TYR A 533 17.36 -3.52 0.66
CA TYR A 533 16.41 -4.05 -0.33
C TYR A 533 16.33 -5.58 -0.34
N THR A 534 17.43 -6.26 -0.01
CA THR A 534 17.55 -7.71 -0.15
C THR A 534 17.71 -8.42 1.18
N MET A 535 17.09 -9.60 1.28
CA MET A 535 17.40 -10.60 2.30
C MET A 535 18.22 -11.72 1.65
N VAL A 536 19.32 -12.14 2.27
CA VAL A 536 20.14 -13.27 1.81
C VAL A 536 20.38 -14.19 3.00
N SER A 537 19.40 -15.06 3.28
CA SER A 537 19.40 -15.91 4.48
C SER A 537 20.54 -16.93 4.47
N GLY A 538 21.16 -17.13 5.64
CA GLY A 538 22.05 -18.23 5.94
C GLY A 538 21.35 -19.61 5.96
N LEU A 539 22.09 -20.63 6.39
CA LEU A 539 21.65 -22.04 6.25
C LEU A 539 20.75 -22.55 7.38
N SER A 540 20.72 -21.88 8.55
CA SER A 540 20.10 -22.42 9.76
C SER A 540 19.51 -21.34 10.66
N PHE A 541 18.26 -21.53 11.08
CA PHE A 541 17.67 -20.72 12.15
C PHE A 541 18.30 -21.03 13.50
N GLN A 542 18.48 -19.97 14.30
CA GLN A 542 18.96 -20.01 15.67
C GLN A 542 17.78 -19.63 16.58
N ASN A 543 17.27 -20.57 17.38
CA ASN A 543 16.17 -20.27 18.32
C ASN A 543 16.65 -19.33 19.43
N ILE A 544 15.91 -18.25 19.69
CA ILE A 544 16.29 -17.24 20.68
C ILE A 544 16.12 -17.86 22.06
N SER A 545 17.25 -18.05 22.76
CA SER A 545 17.33 -19.05 23.82
C SER A 545 16.73 -18.59 25.14
N ASN A 546 16.17 -19.52 25.93
CA ASN A 546 15.72 -19.27 27.30
C ASN A 546 16.87 -18.98 28.31
N LYS A 547 18.14 -18.85 27.89
CA LYS A 547 19.27 -18.59 28.81
C LYS A 547 19.22 -17.16 29.32
N GLY A 548 18.94 -16.99 30.62
CA GLY A 548 18.75 -15.66 31.24
C GLY A 548 17.32 -15.12 31.10
N ARG A 549 16.37 -15.94 30.61
CA ARG A 549 14.94 -15.62 30.56
C ARG A 549 14.43 -15.28 31.97
N LEU A 550 13.79 -14.11 32.10
CA LEU A 550 13.08 -13.72 33.32
C LEU A 550 11.78 -14.53 33.49
N PRO A 551 11.22 -14.66 34.70
CA PRO A 551 9.90 -15.23 34.91
C PRO A 551 8.82 -14.52 34.07
N ALA A 552 7.79 -15.26 33.65
CA ALA A 552 6.66 -14.70 32.94
C ALA A 552 5.84 -13.77 33.85
N ILE A 553 5.42 -12.62 33.32
CA ILE A 553 4.47 -11.71 33.96
C ILE A 553 3.06 -12.17 33.54
N ILE A 554 2.40 -12.98 34.37
CA ILE A 554 0.99 -13.35 34.15
C ILE A 554 0.08 -12.38 34.89
N ILE A 555 -0.95 -11.92 34.19
CA ILE A 555 -2.03 -11.07 34.65
C ILE A 555 -3.34 -11.84 34.51
N LYS A 556 -4.17 -11.87 35.55
CA LYS A 556 -5.53 -12.40 35.51
C LYS A 556 -6.48 -11.45 36.25
N GLY A 557 -7.67 -11.22 35.71
CA GLY A 557 -8.70 -10.42 36.37
C GLY A 557 -9.99 -10.33 35.56
N PRO A 558 -10.97 -9.52 36.01
CA PRO A 558 -12.31 -9.48 35.44
C PRO A 558 -12.38 -8.91 34.01
N ILE A 559 -11.43 -8.06 33.61
CA ILE A 559 -11.50 -7.29 32.36
C ILE A 559 -10.63 -7.90 31.26
N TYR A 560 -9.41 -8.32 31.63
CA TYR A 560 -8.47 -8.96 30.73
C TYR A 560 -7.53 -9.90 31.49
N SER A 561 -6.96 -10.84 30.76
CA SER A 561 -5.84 -11.68 31.20
C SER A 561 -4.69 -11.52 30.20
N SER A 562 -3.44 -11.59 30.64
CA SER A 562 -2.29 -11.54 29.73
C SER A 562 -1.09 -12.30 30.26
N ILE A 563 -0.21 -12.74 29.36
CA ILE A 563 1.12 -13.25 29.68
C ILE A 563 2.17 -12.42 28.92
N SER A 564 3.10 -11.81 29.65
CA SER A 564 4.21 -11.02 29.10
C SER A 564 5.53 -11.68 29.43
N GLN A 565 6.41 -11.83 28.44
CA GLN A 565 7.65 -12.58 28.56
C GLN A 565 8.81 -11.86 27.86
N GLN A 566 9.87 -11.57 28.60
CA GLN A 566 11.16 -11.20 28.02
C GLN A 566 11.97 -12.47 27.68
N LEU A 567 12.34 -12.63 26.41
CA LEU A 567 13.15 -13.75 25.94
C LEU A 567 14.65 -13.41 25.93
N SER A 568 14.99 -12.17 25.59
CA SER A 568 16.36 -11.64 25.61
C SER A 568 16.37 -10.13 25.92
N PRO A 569 17.53 -9.49 26.10
CA PRO A 569 17.62 -8.02 26.16
C PRO A 569 17.02 -7.31 24.93
N GLN A 570 17.01 -7.97 23.77
CA GLN A 570 16.54 -7.47 22.48
C GLN A 570 15.10 -7.84 22.14
N LEU A 571 14.46 -8.75 22.90
CA LEU A 571 13.16 -9.30 22.53
C LEU A 571 12.29 -9.61 23.75
N ALA A 572 11.10 -9.01 23.78
CA ALA A 572 9.99 -9.39 24.64
C ALA A 572 8.68 -9.45 23.86
N TYR A 573 7.68 -10.16 24.38
CA TYR A 573 6.33 -10.17 23.83
C TYR A 573 5.29 -10.14 24.95
N SER A 574 4.04 -9.82 24.62
CA SER A 574 2.89 -10.12 25.47
C SER A 574 1.67 -10.56 24.68
N ILE A 575 1.02 -11.63 25.16
CA ILE A 575 -0.27 -12.12 24.67
C ILE A 575 -1.34 -11.61 25.64
N THR A 576 -2.32 -10.86 25.15
CA THR A 576 -3.45 -10.32 25.94
C THR A 576 -4.77 -10.86 25.39
N ILE A 577 -5.67 -11.24 26.30
CA ILE A 577 -7.04 -11.68 26.03
C ILE A 577 -8.01 -10.77 26.77
N ILE A 578 -9.04 -10.34 26.04
CA ILE A 578 -10.18 -9.60 26.55
C ILE A 578 -11.13 -10.58 27.24
N ASN A 579 -11.55 -10.29 28.47
CA ASN A 579 -12.60 -11.05 29.15
C ASN A 579 -13.96 -10.35 28.91
N SER A 580 -14.49 -10.44 27.69
CA SER A 580 -15.84 -9.98 27.32
C SER A 580 -16.55 -11.00 26.42
N THR A 581 -17.87 -10.90 26.39
CA THR A 581 -18.77 -11.69 25.54
C THR A 581 -18.72 -11.33 24.06
N ASP A 582 -18.25 -10.13 23.72
CA ASP A 582 -18.32 -9.57 22.37
C ASP A 582 -17.33 -10.21 21.41
N ASP A 583 -17.70 -10.23 20.13
CA ASP A 583 -16.95 -10.93 19.09
C ASP A 583 -15.50 -10.41 18.93
N ILE A 584 -15.25 -9.12 19.23
CA ILE A 584 -13.90 -8.52 19.29
C ILE A 584 -12.98 -9.26 20.29
N ALA A 585 -13.54 -9.76 21.40
CA ALA A 585 -12.83 -10.54 22.40
C ALA A 585 -12.45 -11.96 21.94
N ARG A 586 -12.91 -12.41 20.77
CA ARG A 586 -12.52 -13.70 20.18
C ARG A 586 -11.12 -13.71 19.55
N SER A 587 -10.35 -12.62 19.70
CA SER A 587 -8.97 -12.48 19.22
C SER A 587 -7.93 -12.45 20.33
N LEU A 588 -6.73 -12.98 20.03
CA LEU A 588 -5.53 -12.81 20.83
C LEU A 588 -4.85 -11.51 20.41
N GLN A 589 -4.63 -10.58 21.33
CA GLN A 589 -3.79 -9.41 21.07
C GLN A 589 -2.33 -9.78 21.33
N ILE A 590 -1.44 -9.60 20.34
CA ILE A 590 0.00 -9.85 20.52
C ILE A 590 0.74 -8.52 20.38
N ASP A 591 1.45 -8.11 21.42
CA ASP A 591 2.45 -7.06 21.36
C ASP A 591 3.83 -7.71 21.27
N VAL A 592 4.68 -7.30 20.33
CA VAL A 592 6.09 -7.71 20.24
C VAL A 592 6.97 -6.47 20.38
N PHE A 593 7.93 -6.54 21.30
CA PHE A 593 8.87 -5.47 21.61
C PHE A 593 10.26 -5.91 21.18
N THR A 594 10.79 -5.29 20.13
CA THR A 594 12.12 -5.57 19.59
C THR A 594 13.07 -4.42 19.88
N ASN A 595 14.35 -4.75 20.04
CA ASN A 595 15.45 -3.80 20.15
C ASN A 595 16.70 -4.46 19.55
N VAL A 596 16.75 -4.53 18.22
CA VAL A 596 17.88 -5.10 17.49
C VAL A 596 19.06 -4.14 17.34
N THR A 597 19.02 -2.95 17.93
CA THR A 597 20.10 -1.97 17.85
C THR A 597 21.43 -2.60 18.30
N SER A 598 22.44 -2.58 17.42
CA SER A 598 23.72 -3.30 17.59
C SER A 598 23.64 -4.85 17.56
N MET A 599 22.72 -5.41 16.78
CA MET A 599 22.65 -6.84 16.40
C MET A 599 22.70 -7.02 14.87
N PRO A 600 23.75 -6.53 14.17
CA PRO A 600 23.80 -6.50 12.72
C PRO A 600 23.94 -7.90 12.09
N GLY A 601 23.40 -8.04 10.88
CA GLY A 601 23.51 -9.27 10.09
C GLY A 601 22.54 -10.37 10.55
N TYR A 602 21.49 -10.03 11.28
CA TYR A 602 20.40 -10.93 11.66
C TYR A 602 19.05 -10.37 11.22
N THR A 603 18.21 -11.25 10.68
CA THR A 603 16.77 -11.01 10.56
C THR A 603 16.04 -11.88 11.59
N PHE A 604 15.16 -11.26 12.38
CA PHE A 604 14.40 -11.85 13.46
C PHE A 604 12.98 -12.23 13.00
N PHE A 605 12.48 -13.37 13.48
CA PHE A 605 11.17 -13.91 13.13
C PHE A 605 10.33 -14.28 14.36
N MET A 606 9.03 -13.98 14.28
CA MET A 606 7.98 -14.56 15.11
C MET A 606 7.35 -15.75 14.37
N ASN A 607 7.18 -16.88 15.04
CA ASN A 607 6.62 -18.09 14.46
C ASN A 607 5.37 -18.52 15.24
N LEU A 608 4.27 -18.79 14.53
CA LEU A 608 3.06 -19.42 15.07
C LEU A 608 2.99 -20.83 14.49
N ASN A 609 3.08 -21.84 15.35
CA ASN A 609 2.93 -23.25 14.98
C ASN A 609 1.51 -23.73 15.33
N SER A 610 0.76 -24.20 14.33
CA SER A 610 -0.63 -24.67 14.48
C SER A 610 -0.83 -26.07 13.90
N THR A 611 -1.94 -26.71 14.27
CA THR A 611 -2.33 -28.04 13.77
C THR A 611 -2.91 -28.03 12.33
N ILE A 612 -3.03 -26.86 11.70
CA ILE A 612 -3.75 -26.66 10.43
C ILE A 612 -3.00 -27.27 9.24
N LYS A 613 -3.68 -28.12 8.47
CA LYS A 613 -3.09 -28.81 7.30
C LYS A 613 -3.23 -27.97 6.02
N ASN A 614 -2.41 -26.93 5.92
CA ASN A 614 -2.50 -25.93 4.84
C ASN A 614 -1.92 -26.36 3.47
N ASP A 615 -1.40 -27.58 3.31
CA ASP A 615 -0.77 -28.09 2.07
C ASP A 615 0.30 -27.16 1.45
N ASP A 616 1.07 -26.45 2.28
CA ASP A 616 2.02 -25.40 1.87
C ASP A 616 1.39 -24.16 1.18
N HIS A 617 0.05 -24.00 1.21
CA HIS A 617 -0.64 -22.81 0.72
C HIS A 617 -0.95 -21.86 1.88
N PHE A 618 -0.90 -20.57 1.60
CA PHE A 618 -1.30 -19.51 2.53
C PHE A 618 -1.86 -18.35 1.72
N TYR A 619 -2.28 -17.28 2.39
CA TYR A 619 -2.77 -16.09 1.72
C TYR A 619 -2.13 -14.85 2.37
N THR A 620 -1.81 -13.83 1.57
CA THR A 620 -1.48 -12.50 2.09
C THR A 620 -2.30 -11.45 1.35
N ASP A 621 -2.49 -10.31 1.98
CA ASP A 621 -3.31 -9.23 1.43
C ASP A 621 -2.63 -8.49 0.27
N ILE A 622 -3.46 -7.86 -0.56
CA ILE A 622 -3.05 -6.83 -1.52
C ILE A 622 -3.38 -5.48 -0.88
N ASN A 623 -2.43 -4.94 -0.11
CA ASN A 623 -2.46 -3.58 0.44
C ASN A 623 -3.75 -3.25 1.21
N GLY A 624 -4.37 -4.23 1.89
CA GLY A 624 -5.65 -4.09 2.58
C GLY A 624 -6.91 -4.30 1.75
N MET A 625 -6.79 -4.65 0.47
CA MET A 625 -7.95 -4.83 -0.41
C MET A 625 -8.59 -6.22 -0.28
N TYR A 626 -7.82 -7.30 -0.39
CA TYR A 626 -8.30 -8.69 -0.35
C TYR A 626 -7.10 -9.65 -0.28
N LEU A 627 -7.37 -10.90 0.08
CA LEU A 627 -6.35 -11.93 0.18
C LEU A 627 -6.12 -12.64 -1.16
N ILE A 628 -4.87 -12.83 -1.56
CA ILE A 628 -4.50 -13.73 -2.67
C ILE A 628 -3.71 -14.94 -2.18
N GLN A 629 -3.98 -16.08 -2.81
CA GLN A 629 -3.31 -17.33 -2.48
C GLN A 629 -1.83 -17.29 -2.89
N ARG A 630 -0.96 -17.60 -1.94
CA ARG A 630 0.47 -17.89 -2.07
C ARG A 630 0.70 -19.39 -1.91
N LYS A 631 1.89 -19.86 -2.30
CA LYS A 631 2.33 -21.24 -2.05
C LYS A 631 3.83 -21.28 -1.79
N TYR A 632 4.23 -21.97 -0.72
CA TYR A 632 5.63 -22.18 -0.39
C TYR A 632 6.26 -23.19 -1.37
N ASP A 633 7.23 -22.72 -2.15
CA ASP A 633 8.01 -23.51 -3.09
C ASP A 633 9.30 -24.01 -2.44
N LYS A 634 9.29 -25.29 -2.04
CA LYS A 634 10.41 -25.99 -1.39
C LYS A 634 11.67 -26.12 -2.26
N ARG A 635 11.61 -25.72 -3.54
CA ARG A 635 12.75 -25.66 -4.47
C ARG A 635 13.47 -24.31 -4.44
N MET A 636 12.82 -23.29 -3.89
CA MET A 636 13.32 -21.93 -3.77
C MET A 636 13.85 -21.70 -2.35
N LYS A 637 14.75 -20.72 -2.20
CA LYS A 637 15.24 -20.30 -0.88
C LYS A 637 14.15 -19.59 -0.05
N LEU A 638 14.48 -19.24 1.19
CA LEU A 638 13.57 -18.56 2.12
C LEU A 638 13.12 -17.20 1.59
N GLU A 639 14.06 -16.36 1.14
CA GLU A 639 13.78 -14.99 0.68
C GLU A 639 12.77 -14.94 -0.48
N ALA A 640 12.83 -15.93 -1.39
CA ALA A 640 11.90 -16.05 -2.52
C ALA A 640 10.53 -16.68 -2.17
N ASN A 641 10.30 -17.00 -0.90
CA ASN A 641 9.03 -17.48 -0.36
C ASN A 641 8.38 -16.49 0.61
N ILE A 642 9.06 -15.38 0.93
CA ILE A 642 8.52 -14.29 1.73
C ILE A 642 7.72 -13.35 0.82
N TYR A 643 6.53 -12.95 1.27
CA TYR A 643 5.65 -12.00 0.59
C TYR A 643 5.28 -10.87 1.55
N PRO A 644 4.95 -9.67 1.03
CA PRO A 644 4.37 -8.64 1.87
C PRO A 644 3.02 -9.10 2.45
N MET A 645 2.86 -8.80 3.73
CA MET A 645 1.63 -8.71 4.50
C MET A 645 1.57 -7.25 4.95
N ILE A 646 0.65 -6.48 4.40
CA ILE A 646 0.48 -5.07 4.79
C ILE A 646 -0.40 -5.03 6.04
N THR A 647 -1.44 -5.87 6.06
CA THR A 647 -2.35 -5.99 7.21
C THR A 647 -2.76 -7.41 7.56
N GLU A 648 -2.75 -8.38 6.63
CA GLU A 648 -3.37 -9.69 6.87
C GLU A 648 -2.62 -10.86 6.21
N THR A 649 -2.48 -11.95 6.96
CA THR A 649 -2.03 -13.26 6.47
C THR A 649 -2.89 -14.38 7.04
N MET A 650 -3.12 -15.43 6.25
CA MET A 650 -4.07 -16.50 6.60
C MET A 650 -3.60 -17.89 6.15
N ILE A 651 -3.87 -18.91 6.97
CA ILE A 651 -3.85 -20.33 6.60
C ILE A 651 -5.18 -20.99 6.98
N GLU A 652 -5.56 -22.03 6.25
CA GLU A 652 -6.77 -22.80 6.54
C GLU A 652 -6.65 -24.25 6.03
N ASP A 653 -7.43 -25.14 6.64
CA ASP A 653 -7.77 -26.45 6.11
C ASP A 653 -9.29 -26.60 5.97
N ASP A 654 -9.82 -27.83 5.99
CA ASP A 654 -11.26 -28.11 5.88
C ASP A 654 -12.04 -27.86 7.19
N LYS A 655 -11.35 -27.70 8.33
CA LYS A 655 -11.95 -27.55 9.66
C LYS A 655 -11.69 -26.19 10.30
N LEU A 656 -10.47 -25.67 10.15
CA LEU A 656 -9.99 -24.50 10.90
C LEU A 656 -9.30 -23.51 9.97
N ARG A 657 -9.56 -22.24 10.22
CA ARG A 657 -8.83 -21.09 9.68
C ARG A 657 -8.07 -20.40 10.81
N CYS A 658 -6.86 -19.94 10.53
CA CYS A 658 -6.13 -19.02 11.39
C CYS A 658 -5.74 -17.79 10.56
N THR A 659 -6.06 -16.62 11.09
CA THR A 659 -5.70 -15.32 10.52
C THR A 659 -4.82 -14.56 11.51
N ILE A 660 -3.74 -13.97 11.02
CA ILE A 660 -2.92 -13.00 11.75
C ILE A 660 -3.10 -11.65 11.07
N LEU A 661 -3.51 -10.64 11.84
CA LEU A 661 -3.55 -9.24 11.42
C LEU A 661 -2.36 -8.49 12.04
N GLY A 662 -1.84 -7.48 11.34
CA GLY A 662 -0.77 -6.61 11.82
C GLY A 662 -1.14 -5.13 11.70
N ALA A 663 -0.66 -4.31 12.64
CA ALA A 663 -0.80 -2.84 12.59
C ALA A 663 0.28 -2.16 11.72
N GLN A 664 1.19 -2.93 11.13
CA GLN A 664 2.34 -2.49 10.36
C GLN A 664 2.73 -3.56 9.34
N SER A 665 3.16 -3.12 8.16
CA SER A 665 3.58 -4.00 7.06
C SER A 665 4.82 -4.83 7.43
N THR A 666 4.83 -6.11 7.05
CA THR A 666 6.00 -6.99 7.23
C THR A 666 6.09 -8.08 6.14
N GLY A 667 7.24 -8.72 6.04
CA GLY A 667 7.42 -9.95 5.25
C GLY A 667 6.90 -11.17 6.00
N VAL A 668 6.10 -12.01 5.34
CA VAL A 668 5.60 -13.28 5.88
C VAL A 668 5.76 -14.44 4.91
N THR A 669 5.94 -15.64 5.46
CA THR A 669 5.78 -16.91 4.74
C THR A 669 5.08 -17.94 5.64
N ALA A 670 4.50 -18.99 5.06
CA ALA A 670 3.90 -20.09 5.85
C ALA A 670 3.96 -21.45 5.14
N LYS A 671 4.15 -22.52 5.93
CA LYS A 671 4.22 -23.92 5.46
C LYS A 671 3.90 -24.88 6.60
N LEU A 672 3.34 -26.05 6.29
CA LEU A 672 3.11 -27.15 7.25
C LEU A 672 2.42 -26.71 8.57
N GLY A 673 1.41 -25.82 8.49
CA GLY A 673 0.71 -25.28 9.66
C GLY A 673 1.45 -24.18 10.43
N VAL A 674 2.67 -23.82 10.03
CA VAL A 674 3.51 -22.79 10.66
C VAL A 674 3.49 -21.49 9.85
N PHE A 675 3.17 -20.36 10.49
CA PHE A 675 3.49 -19.01 10.00
C PHE A 675 4.89 -18.59 10.46
N MET A 676 5.58 -17.83 9.62
CA MET A 676 6.87 -17.19 9.92
C MET A 676 6.80 -15.72 9.48
N LEU A 677 6.66 -14.80 10.43
CA LEU A 677 6.62 -13.36 10.20
C LEU A 677 7.99 -12.78 10.53
N MET A 678 8.56 -11.97 9.62
CA MET A 678 9.66 -11.08 9.97
C MET A 678 9.15 -10.09 11.03
N ILE A 679 9.98 -9.75 12.01
CA ILE A 679 9.67 -8.75 13.03
C ILE A 679 10.67 -7.60 13.03
N ASP A 680 11.96 -7.86 12.84
CA ASP A 680 12.99 -6.81 12.89
C ASP A 680 14.29 -7.28 12.20
N ARG A 681 15.14 -6.36 11.76
CA ARG A 681 16.46 -6.63 11.15
C ARG A 681 17.37 -5.40 11.21
N GLU A 682 18.67 -5.61 11.42
CA GLU A 682 19.70 -4.56 11.34
C GLU A 682 20.79 -4.97 10.33
N MET A 683 21.02 -4.15 9.30
CA MET A 683 21.91 -4.48 8.18
C MET A 683 23.02 -3.46 8.01
N TYR A 684 24.26 -3.94 7.92
CA TYR A 684 25.47 -3.12 7.73
C TYR A 684 26.03 -3.22 6.30
N ASN A 685 25.64 -4.24 5.52
CA ASN A 685 26.16 -4.48 4.18
C ASN A 685 25.47 -3.60 3.13
N ASP A 686 26.25 -3.14 2.14
CA ASP A 686 25.68 -2.75 0.84
C ASP A 686 25.29 -4.01 0.06
N ASP A 687 24.05 -4.08 -0.43
CA ASP A 687 23.59 -5.13 -1.34
C ASP A 687 23.75 -4.76 -2.83
N GLY A 688 24.55 -3.72 -3.12
CA GLY A 688 24.87 -3.26 -4.46
C GLY A 688 23.66 -2.64 -5.13
N LYS A 689 22.90 -1.83 -4.39
CA LYS A 689 21.68 -1.14 -4.84
C LYS A 689 21.77 0.38 -4.82
N GLY A 690 22.80 0.95 -4.19
CA GLY A 690 23.17 2.37 -4.31
C GLY A 690 23.43 3.08 -2.98
N LEU A 691 22.97 2.52 -1.86
CA LEU A 691 23.12 3.13 -0.54
C LEU A 691 24.57 3.16 -0.04
N GLY A 692 25.29 2.04 -0.17
CA GLY A 692 26.60 1.83 0.45
C GLY A 692 26.51 1.24 1.87
N TYR A 693 27.66 0.86 2.40
CA TYR A 693 27.77 0.19 3.71
C TYR A 693 27.36 1.11 4.86
N TYR A 694 26.70 0.54 5.88
CA TYR A 694 26.18 1.21 7.08
C TYR A 694 25.09 2.29 6.83
N GLU A 695 24.72 2.56 5.58
CA GLU A 695 23.85 3.71 5.26
C GLU A 695 22.36 3.45 5.53
N ALA A 696 21.96 2.20 5.81
CA ALA A 696 20.65 1.82 6.36
C ALA A 696 20.74 1.20 7.78
N SER A 697 21.85 1.38 8.50
CA SER A 697 22.13 0.62 9.73
C SER A 697 21.62 1.23 11.05
N LYS A 698 20.53 2.00 11.02
CA LYS A 698 20.05 2.77 12.19
C LYS A 698 18.73 2.22 12.72
N SER A 699 18.78 1.03 13.31
CA SER A 699 17.60 0.40 13.92
C SER A 699 17.21 1.05 15.25
N TYR A 700 15.90 1.18 15.48
CA TYR A 700 15.30 1.72 16.71
C TYR A 700 14.44 0.66 17.41
N PRO A 701 14.27 0.73 18.75
CA PRO A 701 13.35 -0.16 19.47
C PRO A 701 11.91 -0.04 18.96
N SER A 702 11.32 -1.15 18.51
CA SER A 702 10.02 -1.19 17.85
C SER A 702 8.95 -1.90 18.70
N HIS A 703 7.71 -1.43 18.61
CA HIS A 703 6.53 -2.03 19.24
C HIS A 703 5.55 -2.45 18.15
N LEU A 704 5.65 -3.71 17.76
CA LEU A 704 4.80 -4.33 16.74
C LEU A 704 3.52 -4.83 17.40
N LYS A 705 2.38 -4.68 16.71
CA LYS A 705 1.06 -5.09 17.20
C LYS A 705 0.40 -6.03 16.20
N TYR A 706 -0.16 -7.10 16.73
CA TYR A 706 -0.91 -8.09 15.95
C TYR A 706 -2.24 -8.46 16.64
N ARG A 707 -3.14 -9.04 15.86
CA ARG A 707 -4.34 -9.75 16.33
C ARG A 707 -4.36 -11.14 15.70
N ILE A 708 -4.70 -12.16 16.48
CA ILE A 708 -4.69 -13.55 15.99
C ILE A 708 -6.04 -14.19 16.27
N ILE A 709 -6.64 -14.74 15.22
CA ILE A 709 -8.05 -15.10 15.14
C ILE A 709 -8.13 -16.54 14.60
N PHE A 710 -8.89 -17.39 15.29
CA PHE A 710 -9.13 -18.77 14.89
C PHE A 710 -10.63 -18.97 14.59
N GLU A 711 -10.96 -19.42 13.38
CA GLU A 711 -12.35 -19.54 12.91
C GLU A 711 -12.66 -20.98 12.47
N PRO A 712 -13.63 -21.67 13.10
CA PRO A 712 -14.05 -22.99 12.68
C PRO A 712 -14.91 -22.90 11.41
N LYS A 713 -14.74 -23.86 10.49
CA LYS A 713 -15.42 -23.91 9.19
C LYS A 713 -16.64 -24.82 9.22
N TRP A 714 -17.55 -24.64 8.28
CA TRP A 714 -18.74 -25.50 8.13
C TRP A 714 -18.34 -26.89 7.63
N LEU A 715 -18.74 -27.95 8.35
CA LEU A 715 -18.35 -29.33 8.05
C LEU A 715 -19.06 -29.90 6.82
N SER A 716 -20.23 -29.36 6.47
CA SER A 716 -20.94 -29.69 5.24
C SER A 716 -21.63 -28.47 4.62
N ARG A 717 -21.98 -28.59 3.34
CA ARG A 717 -22.78 -27.58 2.63
C ARG A 717 -24.23 -27.46 3.13
N ASN A 718 -24.70 -28.46 3.90
CA ASN A 718 -26.06 -28.49 4.43
C ASN A 718 -26.17 -27.69 5.73
N ASP A 719 -25.07 -27.55 6.50
CA ASP A 719 -25.05 -26.76 7.74
C ASP A 719 -25.18 -25.25 7.50
N TYR A 720 -24.95 -24.81 6.26
CA TYR A 720 -25.16 -23.42 5.82
C TYR A 720 -26.64 -23.09 5.52
N VAL A 721 -27.53 -24.10 5.48
CA VAL A 721 -28.95 -23.92 5.19
C VAL A 721 -29.74 -23.86 6.50
N ASP A 722 -29.64 -22.71 7.18
CA ASP A 722 -30.56 -22.43 8.28
C ASP A 722 -31.99 -22.16 7.76
N LYS A 723 -32.99 -22.44 8.59
CA LYS A 723 -34.30 -22.94 8.15
C LYS A 723 -35.30 -21.85 7.75
N GLU A 724 -35.07 -21.14 6.65
CA GLU A 724 -36.13 -20.28 6.08
C GLU A 724 -36.20 -20.19 4.53
N ILE A 725 -35.29 -20.81 3.78
CA ILE A 725 -35.30 -20.75 2.29
C ILE A 725 -35.12 -22.14 1.67
N VAL A 726 -36.16 -22.99 1.72
CA VAL A 726 -36.22 -24.28 1.00
C VAL A 726 -37.57 -24.47 0.31
N GLU A 727 -37.94 -23.57 -0.60
CA GLU A 727 -38.99 -23.89 -1.59
C GLU A 727 -38.79 -23.19 -2.95
N GLU A 728 -37.61 -23.35 -3.55
CA GLU A 728 -37.48 -23.46 -5.02
C GLU A 728 -36.11 -24.05 -5.44
N LYS A 729 -36.00 -24.53 -6.69
CA LYS A 729 -34.75 -24.99 -7.35
C LYS A 729 -34.06 -26.23 -6.78
N LYS A 730 -34.82 -27.30 -6.51
CA LYS A 730 -34.28 -28.68 -6.61
C LYS A 730 -34.14 -29.10 -8.08
N SER A 731 -33.00 -28.79 -8.71
CA SER A 731 -32.44 -29.56 -9.85
C SER A 731 -31.03 -29.07 -10.22
N ILE A 732 -30.28 -29.94 -10.92
CA ILE A 732 -28.98 -29.71 -11.59
C ILE A 732 -27.71 -29.84 -10.70
N ASN A 733 -26.93 -30.90 -11.02
CA ASN A 733 -25.49 -31.11 -10.77
C ASN A 733 -24.96 -31.59 -9.39
N ASP A 734 -25.41 -32.77 -8.96
CA ASP A 734 -24.58 -33.70 -8.16
C ASP A 734 -23.56 -34.44 -9.06
N SER A 735 -22.47 -33.78 -9.50
CA SER A 735 -21.45 -34.45 -10.34
C SER A 735 -20.04 -33.80 -10.40
N LEU A 736 -19.65 -32.90 -9.49
CA LEU A 736 -18.36 -32.19 -9.57
C LEU A 736 -17.58 -32.13 -8.25
N SER A 737 -16.91 -33.24 -7.90
CA SER A 737 -15.98 -33.31 -6.77
C SER A 737 -14.55 -32.86 -7.12
N MET A 738 -13.96 -32.07 -6.22
CA MET A 738 -12.51 -31.77 -6.09
C MET A 738 -11.81 -30.94 -7.18
N ASN A 739 -10.64 -30.40 -6.78
CA ASN A 739 -9.56 -29.83 -7.60
C ASN A 739 -9.87 -28.69 -8.58
N MET A 740 -10.33 -27.56 -8.01
CA MET A 740 -9.67 -26.25 -8.21
C MET A 740 -10.14 -25.32 -7.07
N LYS A 741 -9.20 -24.85 -6.23
CA LYS A 741 -9.43 -23.88 -5.13
C LYS A 741 -9.42 -22.45 -5.69
N ASN A 742 -10.20 -21.54 -5.09
CA ASN A 742 -10.21 -20.12 -5.48
C ASN A 742 -8.85 -19.48 -5.14
N THR A 743 -8.30 -18.63 -6.02
CA THR A 743 -6.99 -17.97 -5.82
C THR A 743 -7.10 -16.53 -5.27
N ILE A 744 -8.33 -16.12 -4.95
CA ILE A 744 -8.73 -14.97 -4.13
C ILE A 744 -9.50 -15.55 -2.94
N ILE A 745 -9.42 -14.91 -1.79
CA ILE A 745 -10.44 -15.04 -0.75
C ILE A 745 -10.69 -13.66 -0.10
N TYR A 746 -11.82 -13.51 0.58
CA TYR A 746 -12.07 -12.40 1.49
C TYR A 746 -12.06 -12.95 2.92
N HIS A 747 -11.78 -12.11 3.90
CA HIS A 747 -11.91 -12.51 5.30
C HIS A 747 -13.38 -12.52 5.76
N SER A 748 -13.61 -12.93 7.00
CA SER A 748 -14.93 -12.85 7.62
C SER A 748 -15.25 -11.43 8.11
N GLN A 749 -16.51 -11.20 8.47
CA GLN A 749 -16.95 -9.95 9.12
C GLN A 749 -16.24 -9.73 10.48
N LEU A 750 -15.93 -10.80 11.21
CA LEU A 750 -15.21 -10.77 12.49
C LEU A 750 -13.78 -10.22 12.30
N VAL A 751 -13.06 -10.76 11.32
CA VAL A 751 -11.69 -10.34 11.00
C VAL A 751 -11.66 -8.85 10.61
N GLN A 752 -12.61 -8.37 9.79
CA GLN A 752 -12.71 -6.95 9.46
C GLN A 752 -12.89 -6.06 10.69
N GLN A 753 -13.79 -6.43 11.61
CA GLN A 753 -14.06 -5.63 12.82
C GLN A 753 -12.81 -5.49 13.69
N ILE A 754 -12.04 -6.57 13.84
CA ILE A 754 -10.79 -6.58 14.61
C ILE A 754 -9.66 -5.87 13.84
N LEU A 755 -9.69 -5.85 12.50
CA LEU A 755 -8.78 -5.03 11.70
C LEU A 755 -9.07 -3.53 11.86
N GLU A 756 -10.34 -3.13 11.91
CA GLU A 756 -10.73 -1.74 12.19
C GLU A 756 -10.45 -1.32 13.65
N GLU A 757 -10.50 -2.25 14.61
CA GLU A 757 -9.97 -2.04 15.98
C GLU A 757 -8.45 -1.76 15.93
N LEU A 758 -7.69 -2.58 15.19
CA LEU A 758 -6.23 -2.55 15.16
C LEU A 758 -5.64 -1.31 14.45
N LEU A 759 -6.24 -0.89 13.33
CA LEU A 759 -5.72 0.21 12.49
C LEU A 759 -6.24 1.60 12.88
N TYR A 760 -7.45 1.69 13.42
CA TYR A 760 -8.12 2.97 13.69
C TYR A 760 -8.54 3.11 15.16
N PRO A 761 -7.63 2.93 16.15
CA PRO A 761 -8.00 2.92 17.56
C PRO A 761 -8.63 4.23 18.04
N VAL A 762 -9.34 4.17 19.16
CA VAL A 762 -9.92 5.30 19.89
C VAL A 762 -8.80 6.28 20.31
N ALA A 763 -8.96 7.54 19.92
CA ALA A 763 -8.12 8.62 20.42
C ALA A 763 -8.45 8.95 21.89
N LEU A 764 -7.44 9.42 22.62
CA LEU A 764 -7.53 9.72 24.06
C LEU A 764 -7.05 11.15 24.29
N PHE A 765 -7.94 12.00 24.79
CA PHE A 765 -7.65 13.40 25.09
C PHE A 765 -7.62 13.63 26.60
N SER A 766 -6.67 14.43 27.05
CA SER A 766 -6.52 14.82 28.46
C SER A 766 -6.10 16.29 28.55
N SER A 767 -6.82 17.07 29.33
CA SER A 767 -6.57 18.50 29.60
C SER A 767 -6.19 18.69 31.08
N SER A 768 -5.48 19.76 31.43
CA SER A 768 -4.72 19.88 32.71
C SER A 768 -5.41 20.62 33.85
N ASP A 769 -6.55 21.29 33.63
CA ASP A 769 -7.01 22.36 34.52
C ASP A 769 -8.49 22.19 34.95
N ILE A 770 -8.74 22.29 36.26
CA ILE A 770 -10.05 22.10 36.89
C ILE A 770 -10.56 23.46 37.38
N ASN A 771 -11.40 24.15 36.60
CA ASN A 771 -12.15 25.33 37.07
C ASN A 771 -13.34 25.70 36.15
N SER A 772 -14.40 24.90 36.18
CA SER A 772 -15.77 25.34 35.83
C SER A 772 -16.80 24.46 36.52
N THR A 773 -17.96 25.02 36.86
CA THR A 773 -19.02 24.38 37.67
C THR A 773 -20.21 23.91 36.82
N ASP A 774 -20.00 23.75 35.52
CA ASP A 774 -21.05 23.64 34.50
C ASP A 774 -20.98 22.28 33.79
N ASP A 775 -21.37 21.22 34.50
CA ASP A 775 -21.43 19.82 34.02
C ASP A 775 -22.29 19.63 32.75
N ASN A 776 -23.07 20.63 32.33
CA ASN A 776 -24.00 20.56 31.19
C ASN A 776 -23.37 20.91 29.83
N ASP A 777 -22.30 21.69 29.78
CA ASP A 777 -21.79 22.27 28.51
C ASP A 777 -20.79 21.35 27.76
N LEU A 778 -20.41 20.22 28.34
CA LEU A 778 -19.57 19.19 27.70
C LEU A 778 -20.36 18.24 26.77
N VAL A 779 -21.66 18.45 26.57
CA VAL A 779 -22.55 17.56 25.80
C VAL A 779 -22.43 17.80 24.29
N SER A 780 -21.48 17.08 23.68
CA SER A 780 -21.50 16.59 22.30
C SER A 780 -21.90 17.58 21.18
N THR A 781 -20.97 18.43 20.74
CA THR A 781 -20.97 19.01 19.38
C THR A 781 -20.59 17.99 18.28
N LEU A 782 -21.00 16.73 18.47
CA LEU A 782 -20.79 15.64 17.52
C LEU A 782 -21.91 15.65 16.48
N ILE A 783 -21.58 15.97 15.23
CA ILE A 783 -22.48 15.78 14.08
C ILE A 783 -22.93 14.31 14.05
N ASP A 784 -24.21 14.03 14.29
CA ASP A 784 -24.73 12.65 14.33
C ASP A 784 -24.78 12.09 12.89
N LEU A 785 -23.78 11.30 12.52
CA LEU A 785 -23.75 10.62 11.22
C LEU A 785 -24.51 9.30 11.32
N PRO A 786 -25.36 8.97 10.33
CA PRO A 786 -26.10 7.70 10.35
C PRO A 786 -25.11 6.53 10.33
N ARG A 787 -25.34 5.53 11.19
CA ARG A 787 -24.54 4.29 11.21
C ARG A 787 -24.54 3.68 9.81
N LEU A 788 -23.35 3.49 9.26
CA LEU A 788 -23.16 2.83 7.97
C LEU A 788 -23.58 1.36 8.06
N PRO A 789 -24.06 0.75 6.94
CA PRO A 789 -24.24 -0.70 6.89
C PRO A 789 -22.92 -1.41 7.21
N ASP A 790 -22.98 -2.49 7.97
CA ASP A 790 -21.84 -3.30 8.41
C ASP A 790 -20.83 -3.58 7.28
N ASN A 791 -21.31 -3.79 6.05
CA ASN A 791 -20.49 -4.09 4.87
C ASN A 791 -20.04 -2.86 4.05
N ILE A 792 -20.07 -1.66 4.62
CA ILE A 792 -19.66 -0.39 3.98
C ILE A 792 -18.67 0.35 4.90
N GLN A 793 -17.39 0.29 4.57
CA GLN A 793 -16.34 1.05 5.26
C GLN A 793 -16.25 2.48 4.71
N LEU A 794 -16.03 3.46 5.57
CA LEU A 794 -15.66 4.82 5.17
C LEU A 794 -14.13 4.95 5.10
N ILE A 795 -13.60 5.35 3.94
CA ILE A 795 -12.16 5.51 3.70
C ILE A 795 -11.68 6.91 4.10
N THR A 796 -12.35 7.96 3.60
CA THR A 796 -11.95 9.35 3.87
C THR A 796 -13.15 10.28 3.76
N ILE A 797 -13.24 11.25 4.67
CA ILE A 797 -14.06 12.46 4.54
C ILE A 797 -13.10 13.64 4.64
N ARG A 798 -13.08 14.47 3.59
CA ARG A 798 -12.25 15.68 3.59
C ARG A 798 -12.91 16.78 2.77
N TYR A 799 -12.72 18.03 3.19
CA TYR A 799 -12.95 19.17 2.31
C TYR A 799 -11.98 19.10 1.12
N ILE A 800 -12.50 19.43 -0.07
CA ILE A 800 -11.74 19.62 -1.31
C ILE A 800 -11.97 21.02 -1.91
N SER A 801 -12.88 21.80 -1.32
CA SER A 801 -13.02 23.25 -1.45
C SER A 801 -13.77 23.78 -0.22
N GLN A 802 -13.95 25.10 -0.07
CA GLN A 802 -14.84 25.70 0.95
C GLN A 802 -16.23 25.04 1.07
N LYS A 803 -16.77 24.54 -0.05
CA LYS A 803 -18.18 24.14 -0.20
C LYS A 803 -18.35 22.71 -0.72
N THR A 804 -17.25 21.97 -0.85
CA THR A 804 -17.23 20.61 -1.41
C THR A 804 -16.51 19.67 -0.47
N ILE A 805 -17.20 18.59 -0.06
CA ILE A 805 -16.65 17.50 0.72
C ILE A 805 -16.54 16.28 -0.19
N LEU A 806 -15.36 15.66 -0.23
CA LEU A 806 -15.17 14.31 -0.75
C LEU A 806 -15.51 13.31 0.34
N ILE A 807 -16.39 12.36 0.02
CA ILE A 807 -16.72 11.19 0.86
C ILE A 807 -16.37 9.95 0.03
N SER A 808 -15.38 9.19 0.48
CA SER A 808 -14.99 7.92 -0.15
C SER A 808 -15.42 6.75 0.74
N MET A 809 -16.19 5.82 0.17
CA MET A 809 -16.70 4.62 0.85
C MET A 809 -16.40 3.38 0.01
N ARG A 810 -16.21 2.25 0.69
CA ARG A 810 -15.88 0.96 0.08
C ARG A 810 -16.85 -0.11 0.56
N GLN A 811 -17.42 -0.85 -0.39
CA GLN A 811 -18.16 -2.06 -0.08
C GLN A 811 -17.19 -3.21 0.27
N LEU A 812 -17.50 -3.90 1.36
CA LEU A 812 -16.76 -5.03 1.87
C LEU A 812 -17.53 -6.33 1.56
N PRO A 813 -17.03 -7.18 0.65
CA PRO A 813 -17.49 -8.56 0.52
C PRO A 813 -16.87 -9.41 1.65
N TYR A 814 -17.65 -10.32 2.23
CA TYR A 814 -17.16 -11.24 3.27
C TYR A 814 -17.22 -12.70 2.80
N ASP A 815 -16.29 -13.51 3.31
CA ASP A 815 -16.41 -14.96 3.25
C ASP A 815 -17.20 -15.48 4.45
N CYS A 816 -18.22 -16.28 4.18
CA CYS A 816 -19.09 -16.92 5.16
C CYS A 816 -18.88 -18.44 5.22
N SER A 817 -17.77 -18.97 4.69
CA SER A 817 -17.39 -20.38 4.82
C SER A 817 -16.94 -20.79 6.24
N VAL A 818 -16.72 -19.79 7.10
CA VAL A 818 -16.56 -19.93 8.56
C VAL A 818 -17.90 -19.81 9.29
N LYS A 819 -17.99 -20.39 10.48
CA LYS A 819 -19.14 -20.23 11.37
C LYS A 819 -19.19 -18.79 11.90
N LEU A 820 -20.23 -18.06 11.56
CA LEU A 820 -20.51 -16.75 12.15
C LEU A 820 -21.15 -16.94 13.53
N TYR A 821 -20.57 -16.30 14.54
CA TYR A 821 -21.12 -16.28 15.90
C TYR A 821 -22.23 -15.23 15.99
N CYS A 822 -23.47 -15.63 15.73
CA CYS A 822 -24.61 -14.74 15.94
C CYS A 822 -24.94 -14.58 17.43
N LYS A 823 -25.46 -13.41 17.81
CA LYS A 823 -25.79 -13.03 19.21
C LYS A 823 -27.05 -13.73 19.76
N SER A 824 -27.06 -15.07 19.79
CA SER A 824 -28.08 -15.88 20.46
C SER A 824 -27.72 -16.12 21.92
N ASP A 825 -28.66 -15.86 22.82
CA ASP A 825 -28.51 -15.83 24.29
C ASP A 825 -27.69 -17.00 24.88
N THR A 826 -26.44 -16.72 25.28
CA THR A 826 -25.58 -17.66 26.01
C THR A 826 -24.74 -16.95 27.09
N ASN A 827 -24.38 -17.71 28.13
CA ASN A 827 -23.59 -17.24 29.27
C ASN A 827 -22.20 -16.73 28.85
N MET A 828 -21.54 -15.95 29.72
CA MET A 828 -20.27 -15.26 29.45
C MET A 828 -19.28 -16.07 28.58
N VAL A 829 -19.20 -15.71 27.31
CA VAL A 829 -18.08 -16.10 26.45
C VAL A 829 -16.83 -15.46 27.04
N GLN A 830 -15.85 -16.29 27.31
CA GLN A 830 -14.51 -15.92 27.75
C GLN A 830 -13.57 -16.83 26.97
N LEU A 831 -12.43 -16.31 26.54
CA LEU A 831 -11.34 -17.14 26.05
C LEU A 831 -10.52 -17.64 27.23
N ASN A 832 -10.47 -18.96 27.42
CA ASN A 832 -9.56 -19.58 28.35
C ASN A 832 -8.32 -20.08 27.58
N LEU A 833 -7.17 -19.46 27.85
CA LEU A 833 -5.87 -20.09 27.64
C LEU A 833 -5.57 -20.99 28.83
N LYS A 834 -5.38 -22.28 28.58
CA LYS A 834 -4.59 -23.15 29.47
C LYS A 834 -3.17 -23.25 28.92
N ILE A 835 -2.24 -23.45 29.84
CA ILE A 835 -0.80 -23.21 29.71
C ILE A 835 -0.06 -24.32 30.45
#